data_AF-A0A8T4EKT4-F1
#
_entry.id   AF-A0A8T4EKT4-F1
#
_cell.length_a   1.000
_cell.length_b   1.000
_cell.length_c   1.000
_cell.angle_alpha   90.00
_cell.angle_beta   90.00
_cell.angle_gamma   90.00
#
_symmetry.space_group_name_H-M   'P 1'
#
loop_
_entity.id
_entity.type
_entity.pdbx_description
1 polymer ?
#
loop_
_entity_poly.entity_id
_entity_poly.type
_entity_poly.pdbx_seq_one_letter_code
_entity_poly.pdbx_strand_id
1 'polypeptide(L)'
;MSSLSDMNVQILTRDGWSNGSIIINKMGMNIKLASGQILTGKEKSKILYEMNIQILPSMEGNKEISHLEPSFKISLKPLLQTYHRYNPHWGQYIEDIFPPSTLGFYGRMKTGREKFLYIVQEIEDDSRLWLTIADANKGEIYEAHTIHQFEVESISLIDSQEFRHKWYETIWSEIPSSERDEILNILDSPTVSWSDFAKLLEDVSVPNLELGKTMRDTFSQLIPSNFPEEVQEQLMLFLAFISMKKAPNEDPIDYLYKFWSFPILGALMEGHLMCLVDGVDCPPYLKLLTLANRQHLIAPTRAIENIVMDSPWLLFWQKTIEQFPNWFNIAAEMVKDLNARESIVTKPPITESAAKRSKELWKKRLAILIYELRIMGRTNSQSLGLKELVYLGSAYRWPHRHMKFITQLGSTGENPPYLQVMVMPPSAAVRVKRVLPAVVILSWITRTSNIDLFDLEKKKWVVPTEQIISSIANTSSLNKITNRFGIKRTVDNYRITSKEAKVLDLAAEGIRLAGIERSEYLKPWGLDWKQIRFLLSNLSNRDVIQLFYEVSDQKLISLATIIQGPPERVLSLCSSMLEYTPTTLAMIGERSDQAVLLTRIPETPAYEIASQLPTQGLEQGLTIRCLRPTKYQSYSHNLYQRLLREDGTWDDDVSAFLSQARSKRRELSESNA
;
A
#
# COMPACT_ATOMS: atom_id res chain seq x y z
N MET A 1 24.07 5.49 -36.80
CA MET A 1 22.88 5.48 -35.94
C MET A 1 22.52 6.93 -35.63
N SER A 2 21.57 7.51 -36.37
CA SER A 2 21.03 8.85 -36.08
C SER A 2 20.15 8.76 -34.85
N SER A 3 20.40 9.58 -33.84
CA SER A 3 19.47 9.73 -32.72
C SER A 3 18.13 10.20 -33.26
N LEU A 4 17.09 9.37 -33.15
CA LEU A 4 15.69 9.72 -33.39
C LEU A 4 15.19 10.64 -32.26
N SER A 5 15.85 11.78 -32.06
CA SER A 5 15.44 12.80 -31.08
C SER A 5 14.27 13.65 -31.57
N ASP A 6 13.99 13.62 -32.89
CA ASP A 6 12.95 14.40 -33.54
C ASP A 6 12.09 13.48 -34.42
N MET A 7 10.88 13.14 -33.97
CA MET A 7 9.90 12.40 -34.77
C MET A 7 9.03 13.38 -35.55
N ASN A 8 9.09 13.34 -36.88
CA ASN A 8 8.31 14.23 -37.74
C ASN A 8 6.83 13.82 -37.78
N VAL A 9 5.93 14.79 -37.61
CA VAL A 9 4.47 14.62 -37.63
C VAL A 9 3.79 15.74 -38.42
N GLN A 10 2.62 15.43 -38.99
CA GLN A 10 1.72 16.46 -39.53
C GLN A 10 0.79 16.95 -38.41
N ILE A 11 0.50 18.24 -38.37
CA ILE A 11 -0.23 18.88 -37.28
C ILE A 11 -1.38 19.67 -37.87
N LEU A 12 -2.58 19.42 -37.38
CA LEU A 12 -3.77 20.16 -37.73
C LEU A 12 -3.99 21.26 -36.68
N THR A 13 -3.86 22.50 -37.12
CA THR A 13 -4.19 23.71 -36.35
C THR A 13 -5.40 24.42 -36.95
N ARG A 14 -5.85 25.54 -36.36
CA ARG A 14 -6.90 26.38 -36.95
C ARG A 14 -6.55 26.89 -38.35
N ASP A 15 -5.26 27.06 -38.62
CA ASP A 15 -4.73 27.63 -39.86
C ASP A 15 -4.41 26.56 -40.93
N GLY A 16 -4.73 25.29 -40.66
CA GLY A 16 -4.51 24.16 -41.57
C GLY A 16 -3.41 23.20 -41.10
N TRP A 17 -2.93 22.37 -42.03
CA TRP A 17 -1.89 21.37 -41.78
C TRP A 17 -0.49 21.99 -41.84
N SER A 18 0.37 21.62 -40.89
CA SER A 18 1.77 22.03 -40.82
C SER A 18 2.66 20.87 -40.40
N ASN A 19 3.91 20.85 -40.87
CA ASN A 19 4.89 19.86 -40.44
C ASN A 19 5.60 20.32 -39.15
N GLY A 20 5.88 19.39 -38.25
CA GLY A 20 6.73 19.64 -37.08
C GLY A 20 7.38 18.37 -36.54
N SER A 21 8.21 18.52 -35.51
CA SER A 21 8.84 17.40 -34.79
C SER A 21 8.35 17.30 -33.35
N ILE A 22 8.09 16.08 -32.90
CA ILE A 22 7.79 15.79 -31.49
C ILE A 22 9.07 15.94 -30.67
N ILE A 23 8.97 16.71 -29.59
CA ILE A 23 10.02 16.89 -28.59
C ILE A 23 9.49 16.42 -27.25
N ILE A 24 10.23 15.52 -26.60
CA ILE A 24 9.95 15.08 -25.23
C ILE A 24 11.01 15.61 -24.29
N ASN A 25 10.56 16.16 -23.17
CA ASN A 25 11.41 16.60 -22.08
C ASN A 25 10.69 16.41 -20.74
N LYS A 26 11.31 16.88 -19.65
CA LYS A 26 10.75 16.76 -18.30
C LYS A 26 9.36 17.40 -18.13
N MET A 27 9.03 18.39 -18.96
CA MET A 27 7.74 19.09 -18.92
C MET A 27 6.63 18.34 -19.66
N GLY A 28 6.97 17.38 -20.51
CA GLY A 28 6.00 16.63 -21.30
C GLY A 28 6.38 16.49 -22.76
N MET A 29 5.36 16.25 -23.58
CA MET A 29 5.47 16.26 -25.03
C MET A 29 5.06 17.61 -25.60
N ASN A 30 5.86 18.12 -26.53
CA ASN A 30 5.61 19.34 -27.28
C ASN A 30 5.86 19.07 -28.77
N ILE A 31 5.37 19.94 -29.64
CA ILE A 31 5.66 19.83 -31.08
C ILE A 31 6.32 21.12 -31.55
N LYS A 32 7.51 21.01 -32.15
CA LYS A 32 8.23 22.13 -32.76
C LYS A 32 7.91 22.20 -34.24
N LEU A 33 7.25 23.27 -34.66
CA LEU A 33 6.94 23.53 -36.07
C LEU A 33 8.22 23.88 -36.85
N ALA A 34 8.17 23.73 -38.18
CA ALA A 34 9.23 24.20 -39.07
C ALA A 34 9.52 25.71 -38.91
N SER A 35 8.52 26.51 -38.47
CA SER A 35 8.68 27.93 -38.13
C SER A 35 9.52 28.19 -36.87
N GLY A 36 9.85 27.15 -36.10
CA GLY A 36 10.50 27.25 -34.79
C GLY A 36 9.53 27.45 -33.63
N GLN A 37 8.24 27.67 -33.89
CA GLN A 37 7.21 27.77 -32.86
C GLN A 37 7.03 26.41 -32.14
N ILE A 38 6.92 26.44 -30.81
CA ILE A 38 6.68 25.25 -29.99
C ILE A 38 5.22 25.25 -29.55
N LEU A 39 4.47 24.26 -30.01
CA LEU A 39 3.10 23.98 -29.58
C LEU A 39 3.14 23.10 -28.33
N THR A 40 2.33 23.46 -27.34
CA THR A 40 2.24 22.72 -26.08
C THR A 40 0.83 22.19 -25.87
N GLY A 41 0.70 21.04 -25.22
CA GLY A 41 -0.61 20.46 -24.87
C GLY A 41 -1.42 21.28 -23.84
N LYS A 42 -0.93 22.45 -23.41
CA LYS A 42 -1.60 23.34 -22.44
C LYS A 42 -2.48 24.40 -23.12
N GLU A 43 -2.43 24.51 -24.45
CA GLU A 43 -3.22 25.49 -25.18
C GLU A 43 -4.73 25.18 -25.08
N LYS A 44 -5.56 26.24 -25.10
CA LYS A 44 -7.03 26.10 -25.00
C LYS A 44 -7.65 25.52 -26.28
N SER A 45 -6.99 25.67 -27.42
CA SER A 45 -7.40 25.09 -28.71
C SER A 45 -7.06 23.61 -28.78
N LYS A 46 -7.99 22.80 -29.33
CA LYS A 46 -7.71 21.40 -29.69
C LYS A 46 -6.66 21.39 -30.80
N ILE A 47 -5.46 20.93 -30.49
CA ILE A 47 -4.37 20.70 -31.45
C ILE A 47 -4.31 19.21 -31.70
N LEU A 48 -4.38 18.80 -32.96
CA LEU A 48 -4.28 17.41 -33.37
C LEU A 48 -2.99 17.21 -34.16
N TYR A 49 -2.35 16.07 -33.99
CA TYR A 49 -1.26 15.64 -34.86
C TYR A 49 -1.53 14.24 -35.40
N GLU A 50 -1.04 13.98 -36.59
CA GLU A 50 -1.20 12.72 -37.29
C GLU A 50 0.03 11.84 -37.05
N MET A 51 -0.24 10.60 -36.63
CA MET A 51 0.76 9.57 -36.43
C MET A 51 0.50 8.42 -37.38
N ASN A 52 1.50 8.11 -38.22
CA ASN A 52 1.47 7.03 -39.19
C ASN A 52 2.49 5.93 -38.87
N ILE A 53 3.10 5.97 -37.69
CA ILE A 53 4.06 4.97 -37.22
C ILE A 53 3.75 4.52 -35.81
N GLN A 54 4.10 3.28 -35.51
CA GLN A 54 4.14 2.70 -34.18
C GLN A 54 5.60 2.43 -33.82
N ILE A 55 5.97 2.71 -32.57
CA ILE A 55 7.28 2.34 -32.02
C ILE A 55 7.09 1.27 -30.97
N LEU A 56 7.85 0.18 -31.09
CA LEU A 56 7.90 -0.91 -30.12
C LEU A 56 9.35 -1.25 -29.72
N PRO A 57 9.55 -1.87 -28.55
CA PRO A 57 10.85 -2.41 -28.18
C PRO A 57 11.07 -3.77 -28.87
N SER A 58 12.25 -3.98 -29.43
CA SER A 58 12.73 -5.27 -29.93
C SER A 58 13.19 -6.19 -28.79
N MET A 59 13.43 -7.46 -29.11
CA MET A 59 14.03 -8.46 -28.20
C MET A 59 15.36 -7.99 -27.57
N GLU A 60 16.12 -7.15 -28.27
CA GLU A 60 17.41 -6.63 -27.81
C GLU A 60 17.28 -5.27 -27.08
N GLY A 61 16.06 -4.74 -26.96
CA GLY A 61 15.78 -3.41 -26.39
C GLY A 61 15.99 -2.23 -27.37
N ASN A 62 16.35 -2.52 -28.63
CA ASN A 62 16.37 -1.55 -29.72
C ASN A 62 14.94 -1.18 -30.17
N LYS A 63 14.75 -0.03 -30.83
CA LYS A 63 13.43 0.43 -31.29
C LYS A 63 13.08 -0.16 -32.65
N GLU A 64 11.92 -0.80 -32.75
CA GLU A 64 11.30 -1.23 -34.00
C GLU A 64 10.20 -0.23 -34.39
N ILE A 65 10.25 0.23 -35.64
CA ILE A 65 9.26 1.18 -36.18
C ILE A 65 8.46 0.47 -37.26
N SER A 66 7.13 0.44 -37.12
CA SER A 66 6.21 -0.08 -38.12
C SER A 66 5.26 1.01 -38.60
N HIS A 67 4.82 0.94 -39.86
CA HIS A 67 3.85 1.87 -40.41
C HIS A 67 2.41 1.46 -40.06
N LEU A 68 1.58 2.46 -39.79
CA LEU A 68 0.16 2.31 -39.48
C LEU A 68 -0.69 2.73 -40.69
N GLU A 69 -1.55 1.83 -41.16
CA GLU A 69 -2.57 2.13 -42.17
C GLU A 69 -3.95 1.70 -41.63
N PRO A 70 -4.86 2.65 -41.30
CA PRO A 70 -4.76 4.11 -41.44
C PRO A 70 -3.92 4.79 -40.34
N SER A 71 -3.58 6.06 -40.56
CA SER A 71 -2.98 6.95 -39.57
C SER A 71 -3.97 7.34 -38.46
N PHE A 72 -3.45 7.70 -37.29
CA PHE A 72 -4.23 8.19 -36.16
C PHE A 72 -4.09 9.70 -36.01
N LYS A 73 -5.23 10.40 -35.84
CA LYS A 73 -5.25 11.80 -35.41
C LYS A 73 -5.31 11.85 -33.89
N ILE A 74 -4.28 12.37 -33.25
CA ILE A 74 -4.11 12.32 -31.80
C ILE A 74 -4.12 13.74 -31.23
N SER A 75 -4.85 13.94 -30.14
CA SER A 75 -4.87 15.20 -29.40
C SER A 75 -3.53 15.43 -28.72
N LEU A 76 -2.87 16.57 -29.00
CA LEU A 76 -1.63 16.97 -28.32
C LEU A 76 -1.83 17.18 -26.81
N LYS A 77 -3.05 17.54 -26.38
CA LYS A 77 -3.37 17.69 -24.96
C LYS A 77 -3.40 16.30 -24.30
N PRO A 78 -2.51 16.01 -23.34
CA PRO A 78 -2.50 14.72 -22.66
C PRO A 78 -3.72 14.57 -21.75
N LEU A 79 -4.28 13.36 -21.73
CA LEU A 79 -5.21 12.90 -20.69
C LEU A 79 -4.46 12.63 -19.39
N LEU A 80 -3.29 12.01 -19.51
CA LEU A 80 -2.44 11.64 -18.39
C LEU A 80 -0.98 11.85 -18.79
N GLN A 81 -0.21 12.40 -17.86
CA GLN A 81 1.25 12.49 -17.97
C GLN A 81 1.86 12.18 -16.60
N THR A 82 2.65 11.12 -16.50
CA THR A 82 3.23 10.67 -15.23
C THR A 82 4.53 9.90 -15.44
N TYR A 83 5.30 9.73 -14.38
CA TYR A 83 6.54 8.96 -14.40
C TYR A 83 6.35 7.61 -13.73
N HIS A 84 6.72 6.54 -14.42
CA HIS A 84 6.78 5.19 -13.88
C HIS A 84 8.11 4.53 -14.17
N ARG A 85 8.43 3.49 -13.41
CA ARG A 85 9.53 2.61 -13.78
C ARG A 85 9.24 1.93 -15.13
N TYR A 86 10.27 1.62 -15.89
CA TYR A 86 10.14 0.96 -17.18
C TYR A 86 11.36 0.08 -17.49
N ASN A 87 11.15 -1.01 -18.22
CA ASN A 87 12.19 -1.87 -18.74
C ASN A 87 12.12 -1.82 -20.27
N PRO A 88 13.15 -1.29 -20.96
CA PRO A 88 13.11 -1.13 -22.42
C PRO A 88 13.33 -2.44 -23.20
N HIS A 89 13.65 -3.55 -22.52
CA HIS A 89 13.86 -4.83 -23.19
C HIS A 89 12.54 -5.56 -23.41
N TRP A 90 12.39 -6.21 -24.57
CA TRP A 90 11.24 -7.08 -24.82
C TRP A 90 11.48 -8.47 -24.24
N GLY A 91 10.49 -9.01 -23.52
CA GLY A 91 10.54 -10.34 -22.92
C GLY A 91 9.14 -10.86 -22.63
N GLN A 92 9.01 -12.16 -22.37
CA GLN A 92 7.75 -12.71 -21.86
C GLN A 92 7.57 -12.27 -20.40
N TYR A 93 6.82 -11.18 -20.22
CA TYR A 93 6.38 -10.75 -18.90
C TYR A 93 5.07 -11.46 -18.58
N ILE A 94 5.09 -12.30 -17.54
CA ILE A 94 3.85 -12.87 -17.01
C ILE A 94 3.15 -11.77 -16.22
N GLU A 95 2.07 -11.25 -16.80
CA GLU A 95 1.24 -10.24 -16.17
C GLU A 95 0.15 -10.88 -15.32
N ASP A 96 0.10 -10.53 -14.05
CA ASP A 96 -0.96 -10.96 -13.13
C ASP A 96 -2.22 -10.06 -13.24
N ILE A 97 -2.60 -9.74 -14.47
CA ILE A 97 -3.77 -8.92 -14.83
C ILE A 97 -4.50 -9.56 -16.01
N PHE A 98 -5.82 -9.34 -16.09
CA PHE A 98 -6.63 -9.85 -17.19
C PHE A 98 -7.69 -8.82 -17.63
N PRO A 99 -7.86 -8.58 -18.94
CA PRO A 99 -7.01 -9.06 -20.05
C PRO A 99 -5.55 -8.61 -19.89
N PRO A 100 -4.56 -9.30 -20.49
CA PRO A 100 -3.19 -8.81 -20.51
C PRO A 100 -3.12 -7.41 -21.13
N SER A 101 -2.11 -6.63 -20.74
CA SER A 101 -1.90 -5.31 -21.32
C SER A 101 -1.51 -5.41 -22.78
N THR A 102 -1.93 -4.41 -23.56
CA THR A 102 -1.57 -4.25 -24.96
C THR A 102 -0.06 -4.30 -25.07
N LEU A 103 0.45 -5.32 -25.74
CA LEU A 103 1.89 -5.51 -25.98
C LEU A 103 2.72 -5.68 -24.69
N GLY A 104 2.11 -6.02 -23.54
CA GLY A 104 2.82 -6.33 -22.31
C GLY A 104 3.49 -5.14 -21.60
N PHE A 105 3.06 -3.90 -21.88
CA PHE A 105 3.69 -2.70 -21.32
C PHE A 105 3.56 -2.66 -19.78
N TYR A 106 2.49 -3.20 -19.21
CA TYR A 106 2.28 -3.21 -17.77
C TYR A 106 3.33 -4.08 -17.06
N GLY A 107 3.70 -5.22 -17.63
CA GLY A 107 4.79 -6.07 -17.17
C GLY A 107 6.14 -5.36 -17.19
N ARG A 108 6.42 -4.60 -18.26
CA ARG A 108 7.62 -3.74 -18.34
C ARG A 108 7.61 -2.62 -17.31
N MET A 109 6.44 -2.02 -17.06
CA MET A 109 6.28 -1.00 -16.02
C MET A 109 6.58 -1.55 -14.62
N LYS A 110 6.10 -2.76 -14.31
CA LYS A 110 6.30 -3.40 -12.99
C LYS A 110 7.70 -3.96 -12.76
N THR A 111 8.40 -4.38 -13.81
CA THR A 111 9.76 -4.94 -13.72
C THR A 111 10.87 -3.91 -13.93
N GLY A 112 10.51 -2.71 -14.40
CA GLY A 112 11.44 -1.62 -14.66
C GLY A 112 12.21 -1.13 -13.44
N ARG A 113 13.36 -0.50 -13.70
CA ARG A 113 14.21 0.16 -12.67
C ARG A 113 14.36 1.66 -12.91
N GLU A 114 14.38 2.07 -14.18
CA GLU A 114 14.57 3.45 -14.58
C GLU A 114 13.23 4.19 -14.74
N LYS A 115 13.19 5.48 -14.40
CA LYS A 115 11.97 6.31 -14.49
C LYS A 115 11.80 6.85 -15.91
N PHE A 116 10.68 6.50 -16.54
CA PHE A 116 10.28 6.95 -17.87
C PHE A 116 8.99 7.77 -17.76
N LEU A 117 8.80 8.66 -18.72
CA LEU A 117 7.59 9.47 -18.88
C LEU A 117 6.56 8.69 -19.70
N TYR A 118 5.38 8.50 -19.12
CA TYR A 118 4.21 7.91 -19.75
C TYR A 118 3.23 9.04 -20.08
N ILE A 119 2.83 9.11 -21.34
CA ILE A 119 1.92 10.12 -21.87
C ILE A 119 0.76 9.41 -22.55
N VAL A 120 -0.46 9.66 -22.10
CA VAL A 120 -1.68 9.09 -22.67
C VAL A 120 -2.50 10.21 -23.30
N GLN A 121 -2.95 10.01 -24.54
CA GLN A 121 -3.64 11.01 -25.34
C GLN A 121 -4.87 10.42 -26.02
N GLU A 122 -5.87 11.28 -26.28
CA GLU A 122 -7.07 10.89 -27.04
C GLU A 122 -6.75 10.73 -28.52
N ILE A 123 -7.32 9.70 -29.13
CA ILE A 123 -7.38 9.53 -30.58
C ILE A 123 -8.74 10.05 -31.04
N GLU A 124 -8.75 10.89 -32.07
CA GLU A 124 -9.99 11.38 -32.67
C GLU A 124 -10.74 10.23 -33.35
N ASP A 125 -12.04 10.13 -33.06
CA ASP A 125 -12.96 9.11 -33.58
C ASP A 125 -12.59 7.64 -33.28
N ASP A 126 -11.68 7.38 -32.32
CA ASP A 126 -11.37 6.03 -31.81
C ASP A 126 -11.61 5.94 -30.30
N SER A 127 -12.11 4.80 -29.84
CA SER A 127 -12.29 4.51 -28.41
C SER A 127 -10.99 4.18 -27.68
N ARG A 128 -9.94 3.78 -28.41
CA ARG A 128 -8.59 3.53 -27.90
C ARG A 128 -7.86 4.85 -27.66
N LEU A 129 -6.78 4.76 -26.90
CA LEU A 129 -5.95 5.89 -26.52
C LEU A 129 -4.54 5.69 -27.05
N TRP A 130 -3.81 6.78 -27.25
CA TRP A 130 -2.42 6.74 -27.67
C TRP A 130 -1.51 6.80 -26.45
N LEU A 131 -0.63 5.81 -26.29
CA LEU A 131 0.39 5.76 -25.25
C LEU A 131 1.75 6.06 -25.86
N THR A 132 2.49 7.00 -25.26
CA THR A 132 3.90 7.26 -25.53
C THR A 132 4.70 7.03 -24.24
N ILE A 133 5.74 6.18 -24.31
CA ILE A 133 6.69 5.92 -23.21
C ILE A 133 8.05 6.44 -23.65
N ALA A 134 8.66 7.33 -22.87
CA ALA A 134 9.88 8.01 -23.26
C ALA A 134 10.85 8.29 -22.11
N ASP A 135 12.14 8.30 -22.40
CA ASP A 135 13.17 8.84 -21.52
C ASP A 135 13.20 10.36 -21.68
N ALA A 136 12.62 11.06 -20.70
CA ALA A 136 12.53 12.52 -20.72
C ALA A 136 13.89 13.24 -20.54
N ASN A 137 14.95 12.54 -20.10
CA ASN A 137 16.29 13.11 -19.98
C ASN A 137 17.03 13.06 -21.32
N LYS A 138 16.84 11.96 -22.07
CA LYS A 138 17.42 11.79 -23.42
C LYS A 138 16.55 12.37 -24.53
N GLY A 139 15.28 12.65 -24.24
CA GLY A 139 14.29 13.07 -25.24
C GLY A 139 13.91 11.94 -26.20
N GLU A 140 14.05 10.70 -25.76
CA GLU A 140 13.92 9.52 -26.61
C GLU A 140 12.62 8.76 -26.36
N ILE A 141 11.82 8.54 -27.41
CA ILE A 141 10.63 7.68 -27.36
C ILE A 141 11.04 6.21 -27.48
N TYR A 142 10.56 5.36 -26.59
CA TYR A 142 10.80 3.90 -26.60
C TYR A 142 9.57 3.12 -27.04
N GLU A 143 8.38 3.58 -26.70
CA GLU A 143 7.11 3.02 -27.19
C GLU A 143 6.16 4.13 -27.60
N ALA A 144 5.43 3.90 -28.69
CA ALA A 144 4.36 4.76 -29.15
C ALA A 144 3.31 3.92 -29.87
N HIS A 145 2.17 3.65 -29.23
CA HIS A 145 1.14 2.75 -29.76
C HIS A 145 -0.24 2.99 -29.14
N THR A 146 -1.27 2.34 -29.71
CA THR A 146 -2.61 2.38 -29.11
C THR A 146 -2.73 1.47 -27.88
N ILE A 147 -3.53 1.87 -26.91
CA ILE A 147 -3.95 1.07 -25.74
C ILE A 147 -5.47 1.19 -25.53
N HIS A 148 -6.06 0.27 -24.78
CA HIS A 148 -7.45 0.32 -24.35
C HIS A 148 -7.66 1.25 -23.15
N GLN A 149 -8.89 1.77 -23.01
CA GLN A 149 -9.24 2.71 -21.94
C GLN A 149 -9.01 2.15 -20.52
N PHE A 150 -9.26 0.85 -20.32
CA PHE A 150 -9.09 0.23 -19.00
C PHE A 150 -7.63 0.14 -18.55
N GLU A 151 -6.68 0.27 -19.46
CA GLU A 151 -5.25 0.14 -19.17
C GLU A 151 -4.68 1.42 -18.56
N VAL A 152 -5.27 2.57 -18.88
CA VAL A 152 -4.82 3.90 -18.42
C VAL A 152 -4.90 4.04 -16.91
N GLU A 153 -5.92 3.44 -16.29
CA GLU A 153 -6.10 3.52 -14.85
C GLU A 153 -4.89 2.96 -14.10
N SER A 154 -4.26 1.90 -14.61
CA SER A 154 -3.03 1.33 -14.03
C SER A 154 -1.83 2.28 -14.08
N ILE A 155 -1.81 3.21 -15.04
CA ILE A 155 -0.80 4.24 -15.20
C ILE A 155 -1.14 5.43 -14.30
N SER A 156 -2.42 5.77 -14.13
CA SER A 156 -2.82 6.91 -13.28
C SER A 156 -2.75 6.62 -11.78
N LEU A 157 -2.99 5.37 -11.38
CA LEU A 157 -3.16 4.99 -9.99
C LEU A 157 -1.82 4.61 -9.36
N ILE A 158 -1.56 5.21 -8.21
CA ILE A 158 -0.46 4.87 -7.32
C ILE A 158 -1.07 4.01 -6.21
N ASP A 159 -0.45 2.89 -5.86
CA ASP A 159 -0.93 2.12 -4.69
C ASP A 159 -0.48 2.78 -3.37
N SER A 160 -1.17 2.49 -2.27
CA SER A 160 -0.85 3.09 -0.96
C SER A 160 0.56 2.76 -0.46
N GLN A 161 1.18 1.65 -0.89
CA GLN A 161 2.56 1.33 -0.48
C GLN A 161 3.56 2.24 -1.21
N GLU A 162 3.38 2.42 -2.52
CA GLU A 162 4.16 3.37 -3.31
C GLU A 162 3.93 4.81 -2.82
N PHE A 163 2.69 5.18 -2.49
CA PHE A 163 2.39 6.47 -1.87
C PHE A 163 3.11 6.64 -0.53
N ARG A 164 3.10 5.63 0.36
CA ARG A 164 3.85 5.67 1.63
C ARG A 164 5.34 5.85 1.39
N HIS A 165 5.91 5.16 0.40
CA HIS A 165 7.32 5.33 0.06
C HIS A 165 7.61 6.78 -0.34
N LYS A 166 6.83 7.37 -1.25
CA LYS A 166 6.95 8.79 -1.63
C LYS A 166 6.72 9.75 -0.44
N TRP A 167 5.77 9.42 0.43
CA TRP A 167 5.49 10.17 1.67
C TRP A 167 6.73 10.18 2.55
N TYR A 168 7.32 9.02 2.82
CA TYR A 168 8.53 8.91 3.61
C TYR A 168 9.73 9.58 2.94
N GLU A 169 9.96 9.39 1.64
CA GLU A 169 11.00 10.10 0.89
C GLU A 169 10.88 11.62 1.05
N THR A 170 9.64 12.16 1.01
CA THR A 170 9.40 13.58 1.23
C THR A 170 9.76 14.00 2.65
N ILE A 171 9.36 13.22 3.67
CA ILE A 171 9.73 13.49 5.07
C ILE A 171 11.26 13.43 5.24
N TRP A 172 11.92 12.43 4.65
CA TRP A 172 13.37 12.26 4.73
C TRP A 172 14.13 13.37 4.03
N SER A 173 13.60 13.90 2.91
CA SER A 173 14.21 15.03 2.20
C SER A 173 14.23 16.34 3.01
N GLU A 174 13.39 16.41 4.07
CA GLU A 174 13.36 17.53 5.00
C GLU A 174 14.37 17.38 6.15
N ILE A 175 14.93 16.18 6.35
CA ILE A 175 16.02 15.97 7.31
C ILE A 175 17.27 16.64 6.72
N PRO A 176 17.90 17.61 7.42
CA PRO A 176 19.07 18.31 6.92
C PRO A 176 20.17 17.34 6.50
N SER A 177 20.78 17.56 5.33
CA SER A 177 21.89 16.70 4.86
C SER A 177 23.01 16.61 5.88
N SER A 178 23.25 17.68 6.65
CA SER A 178 24.22 17.69 7.75
C SER A 178 23.92 16.66 8.86
N GLU A 179 22.65 16.40 9.19
CA GLU A 179 22.28 15.38 10.19
C GLU A 179 22.47 13.97 9.62
N ARG A 180 22.14 13.77 8.34
CA ARG A 180 22.40 12.51 7.64
C ARG A 180 23.89 12.22 7.55
N ASP A 181 24.68 13.23 7.20
CA ASP A 181 26.14 13.16 7.10
C ASP A 181 26.74 12.89 8.48
N GLU A 182 26.23 13.49 9.55
CA GLU A 182 26.67 13.21 10.93
C GLU A 182 26.50 11.73 11.30
N ILE A 183 25.36 11.12 10.94
CA ILE A 183 25.12 9.69 11.15
C ILE A 183 26.10 8.84 10.35
N LEU A 184 26.33 9.18 9.07
CA LEU A 184 27.26 8.44 8.20
C LEU A 184 28.72 8.57 8.65
N ASN A 185 29.12 9.77 9.10
CA ASN A 185 30.47 10.07 9.56
C ASN A 185 30.88 9.28 10.81
N ILE A 186 29.92 8.66 11.52
CA ILE A 186 30.22 7.74 12.61
C ILE A 186 31.06 6.55 12.12
N LEU A 187 30.87 6.12 10.87
CA LEU A 187 31.65 5.03 10.27
C LEU A 187 33.10 5.47 10.01
N ASP A 188 33.33 6.75 9.75
CA ASP A 188 34.65 7.30 9.47
C ASP A 188 35.39 7.77 10.74
N SER A 189 34.73 7.62 11.90
CA SER A 189 35.33 7.85 13.22
C SER A 189 36.33 6.75 13.60
N PRO A 190 37.22 7.00 14.57
CA PRO A 190 38.19 5.99 15.03
C PRO A 190 37.53 4.67 15.40
N THR A 191 38.19 3.56 15.06
CA THR A 191 37.69 2.21 15.37
C THR A 191 37.37 2.02 16.86
N VAL A 192 36.44 1.11 17.14
CA VAL A 192 36.12 0.65 18.50
C VAL A 192 37.31 -0.02 19.16
N SER A 193 37.31 -0.02 20.51
CA SER A 193 38.31 -0.76 21.28
C SER A 193 38.17 -2.27 21.05
N TRP A 194 39.27 -3.03 21.11
CA TRP A 194 39.22 -4.49 21.07
C TRP A 194 38.27 -5.08 22.12
N SER A 195 38.17 -4.44 23.28
CA SER A 195 37.28 -4.89 24.35
C SER A 195 35.79 -4.72 24.03
N ASP A 196 35.42 -3.66 23.30
CA ASP A 196 34.04 -3.45 22.87
C ASP A 196 33.71 -4.27 21.64
N PHE A 197 34.68 -4.42 20.73
CA PHE A 197 34.56 -5.25 19.56
C PHE A 197 34.40 -6.74 19.90
N ALA A 198 35.20 -7.26 20.84
CA ALA A 198 35.09 -8.64 21.31
C ALA A 198 33.71 -8.93 21.94
N LYS A 199 33.11 -7.94 22.62
CA LYS A 199 31.75 -8.07 23.16
C LYS A 199 30.69 -8.14 22.06
N LEU A 200 30.92 -7.54 20.89
CA LEU A 200 30.00 -7.66 19.75
C LEU A 200 30.14 -9.02 19.06
N LEU A 201 31.38 -9.54 18.96
CA LEU A 201 31.67 -10.82 18.31
C LEU A 201 31.06 -12.01 19.06
N GLU A 202 30.97 -11.93 20.39
CA GLU A 202 30.48 -13.03 21.23
C GLU A 202 31.17 -14.36 20.90
N ASP A 203 30.46 -15.33 20.31
CA ASP A 203 30.96 -16.66 19.92
C ASP A 203 31.25 -16.78 18.40
N VAL A 204 31.20 -15.68 17.65
CA VAL A 204 31.44 -15.66 16.20
C VAL A 204 32.94 -15.60 15.90
N SER A 205 33.46 -16.65 15.25
CA SER A 205 34.82 -16.66 14.72
C SER A 205 34.86 -16.16 13.28
N VAL A 206 35.58 -15.05 13.06
CA VAL A 206 35.87 -14.49 11.73
C VAL A 206 37.37 -14.65 11.45
N PRO A 207 37.75 -15.37 10.38
CA PRO A 207 39.16 -15.54 10.02
C PRO A 207 39.81 -14.19 9.68
N ASN A 208 41.06 -13.99 10.13
CA ASN A 208 41.87 -12.79 9.83
C ASN A 208 41.20 -11.46 10.20
N LEU A 209 40.41 -11.46 11.28
CA LEU A 209 39.72 -10.26 11.74
C LEU A 209 40.71 -9.29 12.38
N GLU A 210 40.80 -8.08 11.85
CA GLU A 210 41.67 -7.02 12.35
C GLU A 210 40.88 -5.74 12.62
N LEU A 211 41.29 -4.96 13.63
CA LEU A 211 40.76 -3.60 13.79
C LEU A 211 41.36 -2.70 12.72
N GLY A 212 40.51 -2.14 11.87
CA GLY A 212 40.88 -1.14 10.89
C GLY A 212 41.13 0.24 11.53
N LYS A 213 41.39 1.25 10.68
CA LYS A 213 41.60 2.63 11.18
C LYS A 213 40.29 3.27 11.59
N THR A 214 39.23 2.99 10.84
CA THR A 214 37.88 3.52 11.05
C THR A 214 36.90 2.43 11.46
N MET A 215 35.74 2.81 12.00
CA MET A 215 34.66 1.86 12.24
C MET A 215 34.19 1.18 10.95
N ARG A 216 34.22 1.89 9.81
CA ARG A 216 33.92 1.36 8.48
C ARG A 216 34.82 0.17 8.15
N ASP A 217 36.14 0.36 8.25
CA ASP A 217 37.14 -0.67 7.93
C ASP A 217 36.98 -1.92 8.82
N THR A 218 36.62 -1.71 10.09
CA THR A 218 36.43 -2.79 11.07
C THR A 218 35.12 -3.54 10.83
N PHE A 219 34.00 -2.84 10.66
CA PHE A 219 32.68 -3.49 10.54
C PHE A 219 32.42 -4.06 9.14
N SER A 220 33.05 -3.54 8.08
CA SER A 220 32.92 -4.10 6.73
C SER A 220 33.40 -5.56 6.64
N GLN A 221 34.31 -5.98 7.52
CA GLN A 221 34.78 -7.37 7.61
C GLN A 221 33.72 -8.32 8.18
N LEU A 222 32.68 -7.79 8.85
CA LEU A 222 31.62 -8.57 9.49
C LEU A 222 30.34 -8.64 8.65
N ILE A 223 30.14 -7.68 7.76
CA ILE A 223 28.92 -7.58 6.96
C ILE A 223 29.06 -8.42 5.68
N PRO A 224 28.12 -9.32 5.39
CA PRO A 224 28.17 -10.14 4.18
C PRO A 224 28.07 -9.32 2.89
N SER A 225 28.97 -9.57 1.94
CA SER A 225 29.00 -8.88 0.64
C SER A 225 27.87 -9.27 -0.31
N ASN A 226 27.16 -10.37 -0.03
CA ASN A 226 25.97 -10.81 -0.77
C ASN A 226 24.69 -10.05 -0.37
N PHE A 227 24.75 -9.20 0.64
CA PHE A 227 23.62 -8.34 1.01
C PHE A 227 23.58 -7.10 0.09
N PRO A 228 22.43 -6.45 -0.14
CA PRO A 228 22.40 -5.21 -0.91
C PRO A 228 23.26 -4.11 -0.26
N GLU A 229 23.98 -3.30 -1.04
CA GLU A 229 24.92 -2.27 -0.52
C GLU A 229 24.27 -1.32 0.51
N GLU A 230 23.04 -0.87 0.25
CA GLU A 230 22.28 -0.02 1.16
C GLU A 230 22.00 -0.72 2.51
N VAL A 231 21.74 -2.03 2.47
CA VAL A 231 21.57 -2.86 3.68
C VAL A 231 22.90 -2.99 4.40
N GLN A 232 23.99 -3.20 3.67
CA GLN A 232 25.32 -3.34 4.26
C GLN A 232 25.72 -2.09 5.05
N GLU A 233 25.55 -0.90 4.47
CA GLU A 233 25.86 0.37 5.13
C GLU A 233 25.03 0.57 6.41
N GLN A 234 23.72 0.30 6.35
CA GLN A 234 22.84 0.42 7.52
C GLN A 234 23.17 -0.58 8.63
N LEU A 235 23.62 -1.79 8.29
CA LEU A 235 24.09 -2.77 9.27
C LEU A 235 25.41 -2.35 9.91
N MET A 236 26.36 -1.79 9.15
CA MET A 236 27.59 -1.22 9.71
C MET A 236 27.28 -0.06 10.67
N LEU A 237 26.38 0.84 10.28
CA LEU A 237 25.91 1.92 11.14
C LEU A 237 25.31 1.36 12.43
N PHE A 238 24.44 0.36 12.31
CA PHE A 238 23.82 -0.25 13.47
C PHE A 238 24.86 -0.80 14.46
N LEU A 239 25.84 -1.56 13.96
CA LEU A 239 26.94 -2.09 14.77
C LEU A 239 27.75 -0.96 15.44
N ALA A 240 28.01 0.14 14.73
CA ALA A 240 28.68 1.31 15.27
C ALA A 240 27.87 1.93 16.42
N PHE A 241 26.58 2.19 16.24
CA PHE A 241 25.73 2.80 17.27
C PHE A 241 25.61 1.94 18.53
N ILE A 242 25.39 0.63 18.38
CA ILE A 242 25.28 -0.26 19.55
C ILE A 242 26.62 -0.44 20.28
N SER A 243 27.75 -0.28 19.57
CA SER A 243 29.08 -0.34 20.19
C SER A 243 29.37 0.83 21.14
N MET A 244 28.71 1.97 20.94
CA MET A 244 28.83 3.16 21.78
C MET A 244 28.03 3.08 23.10
N LYS A 245 27.21 2.01 23.26
CA LYS A 245 26.63 1.48 24.52
C LYS A 245 26.00 2.49 25.48
N LYS A 246 25.18 3.42 24.97
CA LYS A 246 24.36 4.29 25.84
C LYS A 246 22.93 4.33 25.35
N ALA A 247 21.99 4.00 26.24
CA ALA A 247 20.61 4.39 26.05
C ALA A 247 20.56 5.94 25.96
N PRO A 248 19.85 6.50 24.99
CA PRO A 248 19.76 7.95 24.84
C PRO A 248 19.06 8.57 26.05
N ASN A 249 19.56 9.71 26.51
CA ASN A 249 18.91 10.53 27.54
C ASN A 249 17.84 11.48 26.95
N GLU A 250 17.65 11.43 25.63
CA GLU A 250 16.65 12.22 24.90
C GLU A 250 15.33 11.46 24.72
N ASP A 251 14.31 12.15 24.22
CA ASP A 251 13.00 11.56 23.93
C ASP A 251 13.11 10.44 22.87
N PRO A 252 12.41 9.30 23.00
CA PRO A 252 12.56 8.19 22.07
C PRO A 252 12.13 8.56 20.64
N ILE A 253 11.11 9.41 20.50
CA ILE A 253 10.63 9.83 19.18
C ILE A 253 11.67 10.74 18.53
N ASP A 254 12.26 11.65 19.29
CA ASP A 254 13.27 12.57 18.79
C ASP A 254 14.57 11.86 18.41
N TYR A 255 14.98 10.87 19.21
CA TYR A 255 16.14 10.03 18.92
C TYR A 255 15.95 9.24 17.63
N LEU A 256 14.82 8.56 17.50
CA LEU A 256 14.58 7.68 16.36
C LEU A 256 14.29 8.43 15.07
N TYR A 257 13.78 9.67 15.15
CA TYR A 257 13.54 10.52 14.00
C TYR A 257 14.80 10.74 13.15
N LYS A 258 15.98 10.88 13.79
CA LYS A 258 17.27 11.03 13.12
C LYS A 258 17.58 9.87 12.17
N PHE A 259 17.12 8.67 12.52
CA PHE A 259 17.36 7.45 11.74
C PHE A 259 16.27 7.17 10.70
N TRP A 260 15.25 8.01 10.54
CA TRP A 260 14.14 7.71 9.64
C TRP A 260 14.59 7.57 8.18
N SER A 261 15.63 8.30 7.74
CA SER A 261 16.23 8.13 6.41
C SER A 261 16.99 6.81 6.22
N PHE A 262 17.14 6.01 7.27
CA PHE A 262 17.81 4.71 7.30
C PHE A 262 16.85 3.65 7.88
N PRO A 263 15.89 3.14 7.10
CA PRO A 263 14.77 2.35 7.62
C PRO A 263 15.19 1.05 8.34
N ILE A 264 16.26 0.39 7.89
CA ILE A 264 16.77 -0.84 8.52
C ILE A 264 17.46 -0.49 9.83
N LEU A 265 18.33 0.54 9.81
CA LEU A 265 18.99 1.04 11.01
C LEU A 265 17.97 1.45 12.07
N GLY A 266 17.00 2.30 11.71
CA GLY A 266 15.99 2.82 12.63
C GLY A 266 15.19 1.70 13.29
N ALA A 267 14.76 0.71 12.51
CA ALA A 267 13.95 -0.37 13.03
C ALA A 267 14.76 -1.44 13.82
N LEU A 268 16.06 -1.63 13.53
CA LEU A 268 16.97 -2.38 14.42
C LEU A 268 17.22 -1.63 15.74
N MET A 269 17.41 -0.30 15.66
CA MET A 269 17.60 0.55 16.83
C MET A 269 16.37 0.55 17.75
N GLU A 270 15.15 0.58 17.19
CA GLU A 270 13.91 0.42 17.95
C GLU A 270 13.95 -0.83 18.83
N GLY A 271 14.21 -2.00 18.24
CA GLY A 271 14.28 -3.27 18.97
C GLY A 271 15.45 -3.34 19.95
N HIS A 272 16.61 -2.81 19.58
CA HIS A 272 17.77 -2.72 20.47
C HIS A 272 17.46 -1.89 21.72
N LEU A 273 16.82 -0.73 21.55
CA LEU A 273 16.39 0.12 22.65
C LEU A 273 15.39 -0.60 23.56
N MET A 274 14.51 -1.46 23.02
CA MET A 274 13.63 -2.27 23.84
C MET A 274 14.42 -3.19 24.79
N CYS A 275 15.45 -3.87 24.29
CA CYS A 275 16.31 -4.72 25.12
C CYS A 275 17.02 -3.91 26.23
N LEU A 276 17.62 -2.78 25.88
CA LEU A 276 18.29 -1.89 26.85
C LEU A 276 17.33 -1.34 27.92
N VAL A 277 16.10 -1.04 27.52
CA VAL A 277 15.09 -0.50 28.44
C VAL A 277 14.61 -1.56 29.40
N ASP A 278 14.37 -2.78 28.94
CA ASP A 278 13.94 -3.90 29.78
C ASP A 278 15.09 -4.56 30.55
N GLY A 279 16.35 -4.24 30.22
CA GLY A 279 17.52 -4.86 30.84
C GLY A 279 17.66 -6.34 30.49
N VAL A 280 17.17 -6.73 29.31
CA VAL A 280 17.29 -8.09 28.78
C VAL A 280 18.42 -8.17 27.76
N ASP A 281 18.92 -9.39 27.54
CA ASP A 281 19.95 -9.62 26.55
C ASP A 281 19.47 -9.24 25.15
N CYS A 282 20.35 -8.60 24.40
CA CYS A 282 20.09 -8.30 22.99
C CYS A 282 20.17 -9.58 22.16
N PRO A 283 19.47 -9.65 21.01
CA PRO A 283 19.72 -10.68 20.02
C PRO A 283 21.21 -10.74 19.66
N PRO A 284 21.80 -11.94 19.45
CA PRO A 284 23.21 -12.09 19.08
C PRO A 284 23.38 -11.72 17.60
N TYR A 285 23.38 -10.41 17.31
CA TYR A 285 23.22 -9.87 15.96
C TYR A 285 24.22 -10.44 14.95
N LEU A 286 25.51 -10.48 15.29
CA LEU A 286 26.55 -11.00 14.41
C LEU A 286 26.44 -12.51 14.16
N LYS A 287 26.00 -13.27 15.17
CA LYS A 287 25.74 -14.71 15.03
C LYS A 287 24.58 -14.95 14.07
N LEU A 288 23.49 -14.20 14.22
CA LEU A 288 22.34 -14.28 13.32
C LEU A 288 22.71 -13.88 11.90
N LEU A 289 23.49 -12.81 11.71
CA LEU A 289 24.03 -12.40 10.40
C LEU A 289 24.88 -13.50 9.77
N THR A 290 25.79 -14.09 10.54
CA THR A 290 26.70 -15.14 10.06
C THR A 290 25.94 -16.41 9.67
N LEU A 291 24.96 -16.83 10.48
CA LEU A 291 24.11 -17.98 10.19
C LEU A 291 23.22 -17.74 8.96
N ALA A 292 22.67 -16.52 8.83
CA ALA A 292 21.85 -16.15 7.68
C ALA A 292 22.67 -16.19 6.39
N ASN A 293 23.87 -15.58 6.41
CA ASN A 293 24.78 -15.60 5.27
C ASN A 293 25.14 -17.03 4.84
N ARG A 294 25.37 -17.92 5.81
CA ARG A 294 25.65 -19.34 5.57
C ARG A 294 24.40 -20.19 5.24
N GLN A 295 23.22 -19.57 5.17
CA GLN A 295 21.93 -20.26 4.96
C GLN A 295 21.63 -21.34 6.02
N HIS A 296 22.20 -21.19 7.21
CA HIS A 296 22.00 -22.10 8.35
C HIS A 296 21.09 -21.50 9.42
N LEU A 297 20.58 -20.28 9.20
CA LEU A 297 19.66 -19.64 10.13
C LEU A 297 18.32 -20.35 10.09
N ILE A 298 17.89 -20.87 11.25
CA ILE A 298 16.58 -21.47 11.40
C ILE A 298 15.52 -20.37 11.19
N ALA A 299 14.49 -20.69 10.41
CA ALA A 299 13.34 -19.82 10.21
C ALA A 299 12.75 -19.34 11.55
N PRO A 300 12.12 -18.15 11.58
CA PRO A 300 11.33 -17.74 12.72
C PRO A 300 10.18 -18.73 12.95
N THR A 301 9.69 -18.79 14.19
CA THR A 301 8.57 -19.62 14.63
C THR A 301 7.30 -19.32 13.83
N ARG A 302 7.11 -18.05 13.45
CA ARG A 302 6.01 -17.65 12.59
C ARG A 302 6.24 -18.12 11.17
N ALA A 303 5.17 -18.56 10.51
CA ALA A 303 5.22 -18.83 9.07
C ALA A 303 5.64 -17.55 8.31
N ILE A 304 6.60 -17.69 7.41
CA ILE A 304 7.09 -16.62 6.53
C ILE A 304 6.97 -17.05 5.07
N GLU A 305 6.91 -16.08 4.16
CA GLU A 305 6.85 -16.33 2.72
C GLU A 305 8.17 -16.89 2.18
N ASN A 306 8.11 -17.67 1.10
CA ASN A 306 9.30 -18.27 0.48
C ASN A 306 10.35 -17.21 0.08
N ILE A 307 9.93 -16.06 -0.44
CA ILE A 307 10.83 -14.95 -0.81
C ILE A 307 11.68 -14.49 0.38
N VAL A 308 11.12 -14.53 1.59
CA VAL A 308 11.81 -14.17 2.83
C VAL A 308 12.77 -15.28 3.24
N MET A 309 12.38 -16.56 3.09
CA MET A 309 13.26 -17.70 3.35
C MET A 309 14.48 -17.73 2.42
N ASP A 310 14.27 -17.41 1.15
CA ASP A 310 15.30 -17.46 0.11
C ASP A 310 16.26 -16.25 0.16
N SER A 311 15.96 -15.23 0.96
CA SER A 311 16.76 -14.01 1.09
C SER A 311 17.49 -13.96 2.44
N PRO A 312 18.83 -14.13 2.48
CA PRO A 312 19.59 -14.16 3.72
C PRO A 312 19.37 -12.95 4.64
N TRP A 313 19.36 -11.74 4.10
CA TRP A 313 19.20 -10.53 4.91
C TRP A 313 17.77 -10.37 5.43
N LEU A 314 16.75 -10.76 4.66
CA LEU A 314 15.36 -10.76 5.13
C LEU A 314 15.16 -11.80 6.21
N LEU A 315 15.74 -12.99 6.06
CA LEU A 315 15.68 -14.03 7.08
C LEU A 315 16.35 -13.60 8.38
N PHE A 316 17.53 -12.97 8.30
CA PHE A 316 18.19 -12.33 9.43
C PHE A 316 17.25 -11.33 10.11
N TRP A 317 16.71 -10.38 9.35
CA TRP A 317 15.79 -9.35 9.83
C TRP A 317 14.61 -9.94 10.60
N GLN A 318 13.93 -10.94 10.01
CA GLN A 318 12.78 -11.57 10.65
C GLN A 318 13.12 -12.32 11.93
N LYS A 319 14.25 -13.02 11.95
CA LYS A 319 14.68 -13.78 13.12
C LYS A 319 15.15 -12.87 14.25
N THR A 320 15.77 -11.74 13.93
CA THR A 320 16.15 -10.72 14.92
C THR A 320 14.93 -10.09 15.57
N ILE A 321 13.92 -9.70 14.77
CA ILE A 321 12.66 -9.13 15.32
C ILE A 321 11.96 -10.10 16.27
N GLU A 322 11.95 -11.40 15.93
CA GLU A 322 11.34 -12.42 16.79
C GLU A 322 11.91 -12.43 18.22
N GLN A 323 13.18 -12.06 18.38
CA GLN A 323 13.88 -12.07 19.67
C GLN A 323 13.72 -10.78 20.47
N PHE A 324 13.15 -9.71 19.89
CA PHE A 324 12.93 -8.46 20.62
C PHE A 324 11.81 -8.60 21.66
N PRO A 325 11.85 -7.81 22.75
CA PRO A 325 10.77 -7.74 23.72
C PRO A 325 9.42 -7.43 23.06
N ASN A 326 8.35 -8.05 23.56
CA ASN A 326 6.99 -7.73 23.11
C ASN A 326 6.32 -6.75 24.07
N TRP A 327 6.11 -5.52 23.60
CA TRP A 327 5.42 -4.45 24.34
C TRP A 327 4.01 -4.17 23.79
N PHE A 328 3.45 -5.06 22.97
CA PHE A 328 2.10 -4.87 22.44
C PHE A 328 1.05 -4.67 23.55
N ASN A 329 1.22 -5.31 24.71
CA ASN A 329 0.33 -5.12 25.85
C ASN A 329 0.28 -3.66 26.35
N ILE A 330 1.41 -2.94 26.29
CA ILE A 330 1.48 -1.52 26.68
C ILE A 330 0.71 -0.67 25.68
N ALA A 331 0.89 -0.92 24.39
CA ALA A 331 0.18 -0.20 23.34
C ALA A 331 -1.34 -0.52 23.35
N ALA A 332 -1.69 -1.78 23.60
CA ALA A 332 -3.07 -2.25 23.71
C ALA A 332 -3.79 -1.60 24.91
N GLU A 333 -3.14 -1.49 26.07
CA GLU A 333 -3.66 -0.78 27.24
C GLU A 333 -3.99 0.68 26.89
N MET A 334 -3.07 1.39 26.23
CA MET A 334 -3.32 2.78 25.80
C MET A 334 -4.48 2.90 24.81
N VAL A 335 -4.62 1.96 23.87
CA VAL A 335 -5.74 1.96 22.92
C VAL A 335 -7.07 1.71 23.62
N LYS A 336 -7.11 0.80 24.62
CA LYS A 336 -8.29 0.60 25.47
C LYS A 336 -8.68 1.89 26.17
N ASP A 337 -7.71 2.55 26.82
CA ASP A 337 -7.92 3.80 27.53
C ASP A 337 -8.39 4.94 26.61
N LEU A 338 -7.88 5.00 25.38
CA LEU A 338 -8.25 6.04 24.41
C LEU A 338 -9.63 5.78 23.80
N ASN A 339 -9.96 4.53 23.45
CA ASN A 339 -11.28 4.16 22.92
C ASN A 339 -12.40 4.25 23.97
N ALA A 340 -12.06 4.13 25.26
CA ALA A 340 -13.02 4.35 26.35
C ALA A 340 -13.37 5.83 26.58
N ARG A 341 -12.62 6.77 25.99
CA ARG A 341 -12.90 8.22 26.12
C ARG A 341 -13.97 8.64 25.12
N GLU A 342 -14.85 9.52 25.57
CA GLU A 342 -15.88 10.13 24.71
C GLU A 342 -15.33 11.19 23.74
N SER A 343 -14.07 11.62 23.92
CA SER A 343 -13.45 12.66 23.12
C SER A 343 -12.24 12.14 22.33
N ILE A 344 -12.08 12.68 21.12
CA ILE A 344 -10.94 12.38 20.26
C ILE A 344 -9.70 13.07 20.82
N VAL A 345 -8.79 12.28 21.37
CA VAL A 345 -7.43 12.66 21.75
C VAL A 345 -6.55 12.73 20.50
N THR A 346 -6.11 13.94 20.18
CA THR A 346 -5.34 14.26 18.97
C THR A 346 -3.87 14.56 19.30
N LYS A 347 -3.30 13.85 20.28
CA LYS A 347 -1.90 13.95 20.74
C LYS A 347 -1.47 12.61 21.32
N PRO A 348 -0.18 12.25 21.33
CA PRO A 348 0.30 11.09 22.08
C PRO A 348 -0.17 11.13 23.53
N PRO A 349 -0.62 10.00 24.11
CA PRO A 349 -1.04 9.94 25.50
C PRO A 349 0.09 10.26 26.49
N ILE A 350 1.35 10.06 26.10
CA ILE A 350 2.54 10.41 26.88
C ILE A 350 3.25 11.56 26.19
N THR A 351 3.44 12.69 26.88
CA THR A 351 4.18 13.85 26.36
C THR A 351 5.69 13.66 26.48
N GLU A 352 6.47 14.38 25.66
CA GLU A 352 7.94 14.44 25.74
C GLU A 352 8.43 14.78 27.16
N SER A 353 7.84 15.81 27.77
CA SER A 353 8.17 16.25 29.14
C SER A 353 7.84 15.21 30.21
N ALA A 354 6.89 14.32 29.97
CA ALA A 354 6.55 13.23 30.89
C ALA A 354 7.51 12.06 30.71
N ALA A 355 7.88 11.72 29.47
CA ALA A 355 8.85 10.66 29.17
C ALA A 355 10.23 10.91 29.80
N LYS A 356 10.66 12.18 29.87
CA LYS A 356 11.91 12.56 30.55
C LYS A 356 11.93 12.29 32.07
N ARG A 357 10.78 12.06 32.70
CA ARG A 357 10.67 11.90 34.16
C ARG A 357 10.89 10.48 34.65
N SER A 358 10.68 9.47 33.80
CA SER A 358 10.90 8.07 34.19
C SER A 358 11.14 7.15 32.98
N LYS A 359 11.94 6.10 33.21
CA LYS A 359 12.21 5.04 32.22
C LYS A 359 10.94 4.34 31.76
N GLU A 360 9.96 4.18 32.65
CA GLU A 360 8.65 3.59 32.32
C GLU A 360 7.82 4.47 31.37
N LEU A 361 7.80 5.78 31.57
CA LEU A 361 7.09 6.69 30.65
C LEU A 361 7.81 6.79 29.31
N TRP A 362 9.14 6.76 29.34
CA TRP A 362 9.97 6.65 28.14
C TRP A 362 9.63 5.39 27.34
N LYS A 363 9.57 4.23 28.01
CA LYS A 363 9.15 2.94 27.44
C LYS A 363 7.77 3.01 26.80
N LYS A 364 6.80 3.55 27.54
CA LYS A 364 5.43 3.78 27.05
C LYS A 364 5.42 4.65 25.79
N ARG A 365 6.22 5.71 25.76
CA ARG A 365 6.32 6.60 24.61
C ARG A 365 6.98 5.95 23.40
N LEU A 366 8.01 5.12 23.59
CA LEU A 366 8.59 4.32 22.51
C LEU A 366 7.58 3.28 21.97
N ALA A 367 6.77 2.66 22.84
CA ALA A 367 5.74 1.72 22.40
C ALA A 367 4.68 2.37 21.48
N ILE A 368 4.34 3.64 21.67
CA ILE A 368 3.45 4.41 20.78
C ILE A 368 4.01 4.45 19.35
N LEU A 369 5.32 4.64 19.21
CA LEU A 369 6.01 4.69 17.92
C LEU A 369 6.08 3.29 17.28
N ILE A 370 6.62 2.31 17.99
CA ILE A 370 6.88 0.94 17.48
C ILE A 370 5.59 0.25 17.02
N TYR A 371 4.50 0.38 17.79
CA TYR A 371 3.22 -0.26 17.46
C TYR A 371 2.29 0.65 16.66
N GLU A 372 2.81 1.77 16.13
CA GLU A 372 2.11 2.71 15.27
C GLU A 372 0.75 3.16 15.80
N LEU A 373 0.67 3.55 17.08
CA LEU A 373 -0.61 3.96 17.66
C LEU A 373 -1.19 5.14 16.85
N ARG A 374 -2.38 4.94 16.30
CA ARG A 374 -2.96 5.81 15.27
C ARG A 374 -4.46 5.99 15.42
N ILE A 375 -4.93 7.12 14.91
CA ILE A 375 -6.37 7.39 14.71
C ILE A 375 -6.75 6.83 13.35
N MET A 376 -7.77 5.98 13.33
CA MET A 376 -8.37 5.43 12.12
C MET A 376 -9.77 6.01 11.93
N GLY A 377 -10.12 6.26 10.67
CA GLY A 377 -11.44 6.72 10.26
C GLY A 377 -12.19 5.67 9.45
N ARG A 378 -13.41 5.36 9.88
CA ARG A 378 -14.37 4.57 9.11
C ARG A 378 -15.41 5.51 8.50
N THR A 379 -15.26 5.81 7.22
CA THR A 379 -16.22 6.62 6.49
C THR A 379 -17.54 5.87 6.29
N ASN A 380 -18.65 6.56 6.49
CA ASN A 380 -19.98 6.08 6.15
C ASN A 380 -20.27 6.41 4.67
N SER A 381 -19.91 5.49 3.78
CA SER A 381 -20.12 5.65 2.33
C SER A 381 -21.58 5.98 1.98
N GLN A 382 -22.55 5.48 2.76
CA GLN A 382 -23.97 5.76 2.52
C GLN A 382 -24.35 7.20 2.87
N SER A 383 -23.80 7.76 3.95
CA SER A 383 -23.98 9.19 4.25
C SER A 383 -23.42 10.09 3.16
N LEU A 384 -22.45 9.61 2.37
CA LEU A 384 -21.91 10.34 1.23
C LEU A 384 -22.71 10.12 -0.08
N GLY A 385 -23.78 9.33 -0.06
CA GLY A 385 -24.51 8.96 -1.28
C GLY A 385 -23.75 7.98 -2.18
N LEU A 386 -22.78 7.24 -1.62
CA LEU A 386 -21.99 6.22 -2.31
C LEU A 386 -22.48 4.81 -1.96
N LYS A 387 -22.23 3.88 -2.88
CA LYS A 387 -22.42 2.44 -2.72
C LYS A 387 -21.08 1.74 -2.79
N GLU A 388 -20.99 0.65 -2.05
CA GLU A 388 -19.83 -0.22 -2.11
C GLU A 388 -20.17 -1.52 -2.83
N LEU A 389 -19.18 -2.04 -3.56
CA LEU A 389 -19.30 -3.23 -4.36
C LEU A 389 -18.12 -4.15 -4.11
N VAL A 390 -18.37 -5.45 -4.18
CA VAL A 390 -17.37 -6.49 -4.06
C VAL A 390 -17.35 -7.32 -5.32
N TYR A 391 -16.21 -7.39 -6.01
CA TYR A 391 -15.97 -8.41 -7.03
C TYR A 391 -15.19 -9.56 -6.40
N LEU A 392 -15.67 -10.79 -6.58
CA LEU A 392 -14.93 -12.01 -6.23
C LEU A 392 -14.79 -12.88 -7.49
N GLY A 393 -13.58 -12.96 -8.03
CA GLY A 393 -13.31 -13.78 -9.21
C GLY A 393 -11.91 -13.57 -9.79
N SER A 394 -11.57 -14.34 -10.83
CA SER A 394 -10.23 -14.35 -11.41
C SER A 394 -10.11 -13.54 -12.71
N ALA A 395 -11.18 -12.96 -13.22
CA ALA A 395 -11.23 -12.50 -14.62
C ALA A 395 -11.20 -10.99 -14.83
N TYR A 396 -11.34 -10.19 -13.77
CA TYR A 396 -11.22 -8.76 -13.88
C TYR A 396 -10.22 -8.35 -12.82
N ARG A 397 -9.01 -7.94 -13.21
CA ARG A 397 -7.90 -7.68 -12.27
C ARG A 397 -7.29 -6.27 -12.39
N TRP A 398 -7.70 -5.50 -13.40
CA TRP A 398 -7.20 -4.15 -13.63
C TRP A 398 -7.57 -3.19 -12.49
N PRO A 399 -6.61 -2.38 -11.99
CA PRO A 399 -6.90 -1.24 -11.13
C PRO A 399 -7.88 -0.26 -11.80
N HIS A 400 -8.70 0.41 -11.00
CA HIS A 400 -9.68 1.41 -11.48
C HIS A 400 -9.86 2.50 -10.42
N ARG A 401 -10.13 3.75 -10.81
CA ARG A 401 -10.38 4.87 -9.88
C ARG A 401 -11.45 4.64 -8.80
N HIS A 402 -12.38 3.71 -8.99
CA HIS A 402 -13.39 3.37 -7.98
C HIS A 402 -12.88 2.33 -6.97
N MET A 403 -11.72 1.71 -7.21
CA MET A 403 -11.16 0.66 -6.38
C MET A 403 -10.60 1.25 -5.08
N LYS A 404 -11.00 0.64 -3.96
CA LYS A 404 -10.46 0.89 -2.62
C LYS A 404 -9.26 0.00 -2.36
N PHE A 405 -9.38 -1.29 -2.66
CA PHE A 405 -8.28 -2.25 -2.62
C PHE A 405 -8.60 -3.50 -3.46
N ILE A 406 -7.55 -4.26 -3.77
CA ILE A 406 -7.61 -5.58 -4.38
C ILE A 406 -6.71 -6.53 -3.59
N THR A 407 -7.15 -7.78 -3.43
CA THR A 407 -6.33 -8.83 -2.83
C THR A 407 -6.50 -10.16 -3.55
N GLN A 408 -5.38 -10.84 -3.76
CA GLN A 408 -5.33 -12.22 -4.25
C GLN A 408 -5.63 -13.17 -3.09
N LEU A 409 -6.53 -14.13 -3.30
CA LEU A 409 -6.92 -15.13 -2.30
C LEU A 409 -6.44 -16.52 -2.68
N GLY A 410 -5.88 -17.25 -1.72
CA GLY A 410 -5.38 -18.61 -1.91
C GLY A 410 -3.98 -18.66 -2.52
N SER A 411 -3.54 -19.88 -2.86
CA SER A 411 -2.23 -20.14 -3.46
C SER A 411 -2.14 -19.56 -4.89
N THR A 412 -0.90 -19.31 -5.32
CA THR A 412 -0.55 -18.89 -6.68
C THR A 412 -0.73 -20.02 -7.69
N GLY A 413 -1.98 -20.45 -7.91
CA GLY A 413 -2.35 -21.29 -9.05
C GLY A 413 -2.56 -20.45 -10.31
N GLU A 414 -2.79 -21.09 -11.46
CA GLU A 414 -2.97 -20.39 -12.76
C GLU A 414 -4.17 -19.42 -12.78
N ASN A 415 -5.16 -19.60 -11.90
CA ASN A 415 -6.35 -18.74 -11.82
C ASN A 415 -6.81 -18.48 -10.38
N PRO A 416 -6.05 -17.71 -9.59
CA PRO A 416 -6.43 -17.40 -8.23
C PRO A 416 -7.64 -16.44 -8.21
N PRO A 417 -8.58 -16.59 -7.27
CA PRO A 417 -9.65 -15.62 -7.07
C PRO A 417 -9.09 -14.32 -6.48
N TYR A 418 -9.55 -13.19 -7.01
CA TYR A 418 -9.28 -11.87 -6.47
C TYR A 418 -10.54 -11.33 -5.81
N LEU A 419 -10.34 -10.66 -4.69
CA LEU A 419 -11.34 -9.84 -4.04
C LEU A 419 -11.03 -8.38 -4.30
N GLN A 420 -11.95 -7.66 -4.95
CA GLN A 420 -11.86 -6.22 -5.14
C GLN A 420 -13.01 -5.53 -4.43
N VAL A 421 -12.68 -4.46 -3.73
CA VAL A 421 -13.66 -3.59 -3.09
C VAL A 421 -13.65 -2.26 -3.81
N MET A 422 -14.83 -1.81 -4.20
CA MET A 422 -15.03 -0.58 -4.97
C MET A 422 -16.05 0.32 -4.27
N VAL A 423 -15.93 1.62 -4.49
CA VAL A 423 -16.84 2.65 -4.00
C VAL A 423 -17.24 3.54 -5.18
N MET A 424 -18.53 3.74 -5.40
CA MET A 424 -19.05 4.55 -6.52
C MET A 424 -20.51 5.00 -6.28
N PRO A 425 -21.04 5.94 -7.07
CA PRO A 425 -22.45 6.33 -7.01
C PRO A 425 -23.41 5.17 -7.34
N PRO A 426 -24.67 5.20 -6.86
CA PRO A 426 -25.66 4.15 -7.13
C PRO A 426 -25.90 3.88 -8.62
N SER A 427 -25.92 4.92 -9.46
CA SER A 427 -26.10 4.80 -10.92
C SER A 427 -24.98 4.00 -11.58
N ALA A 428 -23.74 4.29 -11.21
CA ALA A 428 -22.54 3.57 -11.64
C ALA A 428 -22.57 2.12 -11.15
N ALA A 429 -22.94 1.89 -9.89
CA ALA A 429 -23.03 0.55 -9.30
C ALA A 429 -23.96 -0.38 -10.09
N VAL A 430 -25.14 0.12 -10.48
CA VAL A 430 -26.10 -0.64 -11.30
C VAL A 430 -25.53 -0.93 -12.69
N ARG A 431 -24.86 0.04 -13.33
CA ARG A 431 -24.23 -0.15 -14.65
C ARG A 431 -23.13 -1.22 -14.60
N VAL A 432 -22.28 -1.19 -13.57
CA VAL A 432 -21.23 -2.21 -13.37
C VAL A 432 -21.85 -3.57 -13.14
N LYS A 433 -22.85 -3.71 -12.25
CA LYS A 433 -23.51 -4.99 -11.97
C LYS A 433 -24.14 -5.63 -13.21
N ARG A 434 -24.69 -4.84 -14.14
CA ARG A 434 -25.24 -5.33 -15.41
C ARG A 434 -24.19 -5.96 -16.31
N VAL A 435 -22.96 -5.47 -16.25
CA VAL A 435 -21.86 -5.90 -17.13
C VAL A 435 -20.99 -6.97 -16.48
N LEU A 436 -20.86 -6.93 -15.15
CA LEU A 436 -20.11 -7.85 -14.32
C LEU A 436 -21.05 -8.54 -13.30
N PRO A 437 -21.75 -9.63 -13.69
CA PRO A 437 -22.72 -10.29 -12.81
C PRO A 437 -22.14 -10.84 -11.50
N ALA A 438 -20.85 -11.17 -11.48
CA ALA A 438 -20.12 -11.65 -10.30
C ALA A 438 -19.83 -10.56 -9.25
N VAL A 439 -20.12 -9.29 -9.55
CA VAL A 439 -20.03 -8.21 -8.57
C VAL A 439 -21.23 -8.28 -7.62
N VAL A 440 -21.00 -8.17 -6.32
CA VAL A 440 -22.05 -8.07 -5.29
C VAL A 440 -22.16 -6.61 -4.85
N ILE A 441 -23.37 -6.04 -4.92
CA ILE A 441 -23.64 -4.73 -4.32
C ILE A 441 -23.86 -4.95 -2.82
N LEU A 442 -23.17 -4.18 -1.99
CA LEU A 442 -23.25 -4.33 -0.53
C LEU A 442 -24.44 -3.54 0.03
N SER A 443 -25.21 -4.18 0.92
CA SER A 443 -26.19 -3.49 1.77
C SER A 443 -25.50 -2.78 2.94
N TRP A 444 -24.43 -3.40 3.46
CA TRP A 444 -23.75 -2.96 4.66
C TRP A 444 -22.29 -3.42 4.67
N ILE A 445 -21.42 -2.52 5.14
CA ILE A 445 -20.02 -2.80 5.40
C ILE A 445 -19.66 -2.25 6.77
N THR A 446 -18.81 -2.96 7.49
CA THR A 446 -18.27 -2.44 8.74
C THR A 446 -16.90 -3.01 9.03
N ARG A 447 -16.09 -2.26 9.78
CA ARG A 447 -14.85 -2.76 10.37
C ARG A 447 -14.92 -2.66 11.89
N THR A 448 -14.51 -3.70 12.59
CA THR A 448 -14.29 -3.71 14.04
C THR A 448 -12.81 -3.93 14.36
N SER A 449 -12.39 -3.41 15.50
CA SER A 449 -11.08 -3.62 16.13
C SER A 449 -11.31 -3.89 17.61
N ASN A 450 -11.29 -5.16 18.01
CA ASN A 450 -11.67 -5.60 19.35
C ASN A 450 -10.43 -5.79 20.21
N ILE A 451 -9.80 -4.68 20.59
CA ILE A 451 -8.61 -4.69 21.45
C ILE A 451 -8.88 -5.36 22.81
N ASP A 452 -10.15 -5.42 23.22
CA ASP A 452 -10.60 -6.09 24.45
C ASP A 452 -10.36 -7.60 24.47
N LEU A 453 -10.24 -8.24 23.30
CA LEU A 453 -9.87 -9.65 23.18
C LEU A 453 -8.40 -9.91 23.52
N PHE A 454 -7.57 -8.88 23.65
CA PHE A 454 -6.18 -9.03 24.09
C PHE A 454 -6.12 -9.11 25.63
N ASP A 455 -5.68 -10.26 26.13
CA ASP A 455 -5.41 -10.53 27.55
C ASP A 455 -4.07 -9.87 27.91
N LEU A 456 -4.14 -8.78 28.68
CA LEU A 456 -2.99 -7.96 29.04
C LEU A 456 -2.01 -8.70 29.96
N GLU A 457 -2.51 -9.59 30.82
CA GLU A 457 -1.70 -10.37 31.76
C GLU A 457 -0.97 -11.50 31.03
N LYS A 458 -1.70 -12.26 30.21
CA LYS A 458 -1.13 -13.37 29.43
C LYS A 458 -0.42 -12.91 28.15
N LYS A 459 -0.48 -11.62 27.82
CA LYS A 459 0.09 -10.97 26.64
C LYS A 459 -0.26 -11.71 25.34
N LYS A 460 -1.51 -12.14 25.21
CA LYS A 460 -1.99 -12.91 24.05
C LYS A 460 -3.42 -12.56 23.67
N TRP A 461 -3.74 -12.73 22.40
CA TRP A 461 -5.10 -12.66 21.90
C TRP A 461 -5.90 -13.90 22.34
N VAL A 462 -7.11 -13.68 22.86
CA VAL A 462 -8.05 -14.73 23.25
C VAL A 462 -9.21 -14.70 22.25
N VAL A 463 -9.18 -15.64 21.30
CA VAL A 463 -10.20 -15.78 20.26
C VAL A 463 -11.06 -17.01 20.61
N PRO A 464 -12.35 -16.83 20.97
CA PRO A 464 -13.24 -17.94 21.29
C PRO A 464 -13.72 -18.65 20.02
N THR A 465 -12.89 -19.51 19.45
CA THR A 465 -13.14 -20.21 18.19
C THR A 465 -14.41 -21.05 18.22
N GLU A 466 -14.70 -21.73 19.32
CA GLU A 466 -15.92 -22.52 19.51
C GLU A 466 -17.21 -21.66 19.41
N GLN A 467 -17.20 -20.43 19.93
CA GLN A 467 -18.34 -19.52 19.83
C GLN A 467 -18.52 -19.02 18.39
N ILE A 468 -17.42 -18.80 17.67
CA ILE A 468 -17.46 -18.47 16.23
C ILE A 468 -18.05 -19.64 15.45
N ILE A 469 -17.55 -20.84 15.66
CA ILE A 469 -17.95 -22.03 14.91
C ILE A 469 -19.43 -22.38 15.21
N SER A 470 -19.84 -22.43 16.46
CA SER A 470 -21.24 -22.72 16.84
C SER A 470 -22.25 -21.66 16.38
N SER A 471 -21.81 -20.43 16.08
CA SER A 471 -22.70 -19.35 15.63
C SER A 471 -23.41 -19.63 14.31
N ILE A 472 -22.93 -20.57 13.49
CA ILE A 472 -23.56 -20.97 12.22
C ILE A 472 -24.93 -21.64 12.42
N ALA A 473 -25.19 -22.20 13.61
CA ALA A 473 -26.47 -22.78 13.98
C ALA A 473 -27.48 -21.71 14.45
N ASN A 474 -26.99 -20.52 14.82
CA ASN A 474 -27.81 -19.41 15.31
C ASN A 474 -28.36 -18.56 14.17
N THR A 475 -29.29 -17.66 14.53
CA THR A 475 -29.92 -16.69 13.62
C THR A 475 -29.66 -15.27 14.11
N SER A 476 -29.55 -14.33 13.17
CA SER A 476 -29.38 -12.91 13.44
C SER A 476 -29.94 -12.08 12.30
N SER A 477 -30.38 -10.87 12.62
CA SER A 477 -30.93 -9.93 11.64
C SER A 477 -29.95 -8.81 11.32
N LEU A 478 -30.08 -8.22 10.13
CA LEU A 478 -29.26 -7.09 9.71
C LEU A 478 -29.43 -5.91 10.68
N ASN A 479 -30.66 -5.66 11.14
CA ASN A 479 -30.97 -4.60 12.12
C ASN A 479 -30.20 -4.79 13.44
N LYS A 480 -30.07 -6.03 13.93
CA LYS A 480 -29.30 -6.31 15.16
C LYS A 480 -27.81 -5.99 14.95
N ILE A 481 -27.26 -6.39 13.82
CA ILE A 481 -25.86 -6.15 13.44
C ILE A 481 -25.59 -4.65 13.25
N THR A 482 -26.47 -3.94 12.54
CA THR A 482 -26.34 -2.48 12.31
C THR A 482 -26.45 -1.71 13.61
N ASN A 483 -27.34 -2.10 14.52
CA ASN A 483 -27.48 -1.44 15.82
C ASN A 483 -26.25 -1.63 16.71
N ARG A 484 -25.59 -2.80 16.59
CA ARG A 484 -24.42 -3.13 17.41
C ARG A 484 -23.12 -2.55 16.87
N PHE A 485 -22.91 -2.62 15.55
CA PHE A 485 -21.61 -2.32 14.94
C PHE A 485 -21.65 -1.17 13.93
N GLY A 486 -22.83 -0.68 13.56
CA GLY A 486 -23.03 0.35 12.54
C GLY A 486 -22.79 1.76 13.06
N ILE A 487 -22.59 2.68 12.12
CA ILE A 487 -22.60 4.13 12.39
C ILE A 487 -24.06 4.57 12.38
N LYS A 488 -24.51 5.26 13.44
CA LYS A 488 -25.85 5.88 13.47
C LYS A 488 -25.93 6.90 12.34
N ARG A 489 -27.04 6.95 11.60
CA ARG A 489 -27.21 7.93 10.53
C ARG A 489 -27.98 9.12 11.04
N THR A 490 -27.36 10.29 11.01
CA THR A 490 -28.01 11.57 11.29
C THR A 490 -28.27 12.39 10.02
N VAL A 491 -27.52 12.15 8.95
CA VAL A 491 -27.65 12.88 7.68
C VAL A 491 -27.63 11.91 6.50
N ASP A 492 -28.62 12.06 5.61
CA ASP A 492 -28.62 11.43 4.30
C ASP A 492 -27.95 12.36 3.28
N ASN A 493 -26.98 11.85 2.52
CA ASN A 493 -26.30 12.54 1.40
C ASN A 493 -25.58 13.86 1.77
N TYR A 494 -24.64 13.78 2.71
CA TYR A 494 -23.69 14.84 3.00
C TYR A 494 -22.73 15.10 1.84
N ARG A 495 -22.74 16.33 1.31
CA ARG A 495 -21.81 16.78 0.27
C ARG A 495 -20.52 17.29 0.92
N ILE A 496 -19.42 16.63 0.62
CA ILE A 496 -18.10 16.99 1.15
C ILE A 496 -17.36 17.98 0.24
N THR A 497 -16.46 18.74 0.84
CA THR A 497 -15.48 19.59 0.17
C THR A 497 -14.20 18.82 -0.18
N SER A 498 -13.37 19.35 -1.09
CA SER A 498 -12.07 18.74 -1.43
C SER A 498 -11.12 18.64 -0.22
N LYS A 499 -11.24 19.54 0.76
CA LYS A 499 -10.47 19.49 2.01
C LYS A 499 -10.98 18.38 2.94
N GLU A 500 -12.30 18.17 3.02
CA GLU A 500 -12.86 17.04 3.76
C GLU A 500 -12.50 15.71 3.10
N ALA A 501 -12.54 15.61 1.76
CA ALA A 501 -12.10 14.43 1.03
C ALA A 501 -10.65 14.04 1.37
N LYS A 502 -9.73 15.02 1.40
CA LYS A 502 -8.35 14.84 1.86
C LYS A 502 -8.26 14.30 3.28
N VAL A 503 -9.05 14.84 4.20
CA VAL A 503 -9.07 14.40 5.61
C VAL A 503 -9.66 13.00 5.77
N LEU A 504 -10.68 12.65 4.99
CA LEU A 504 -11.25 11.30 4.96
C LEU A 504 -10.22 10.28 4.46
N ASP A 505 -9.49 10.60 3.38
CA ASP A 505 -8.42 9.75 2.83
C ASP A 505 -7.27 9.57 3.84
N LEU A 506 -6.83 10.67 4.49
CA LEU A 506 -5.80 10.62 5.55
C LEU A 506 -6.25 9.76 6.74
N ALA A 507 -7.50 9.89 7.18
CA ALA A 507 -8.04 9.09 8.28
C ALA A 507 -8.20 7.61 7.90
N ALA A 508 -8.50 7.31 6.64
CA ALA A 508 -8.54 5.93 6.13
C ALA A 508 -7.15 5.29 6.07
N GLU A 509 -6.11 6.07 5.76
CA GLU A 509 -4.71 5.64 5.77
C GLU A 509 -4.18 5.43 7.20
N GLY A 510 -4.60 6.28 8.14
CA GLY A 510 -4.29 6.21 9.55
C GLY A 510 -3.34 7.31 10.01
N ILE A 511 -3.79 8.13 10.98
CA ILE A 511 -3.02 9.26 11.51
C ILE A 511 -2.20 8.80 12.71
N ARG A 512 -0.88 8.65 12.53
CA ARG A 512 0.03 8.22 13.59
C ARG A 512 0.18 9.31 14.65
N LEU A 513 -0.05 8.98 15.92
CA LEU A 513 0.02 9.98 16.99
C LEU A 513 1.46 10.48 17.22
N ALA A 514 2.47 9.64 17.07
CA ALA A 514 3.87 10.10 17.11
C ALA A 514 4.21 11.02 15.93
N GLY A 515 3.61 10.77 14.76
CA GLY A 515 3.87 11.55 13.54
C GLY A 515 3.37 12.99 13.62
N ILE A 516 2.23 13.23 14.25
CA ILE A 516 1.65 14.59 14.37
C ILE A 516 2.45 15.56 15.26
N GLU A 517 3.42 15.05 16.04
CA GLU A 517 4.37 15.91 16.77
C GLU A 517 5.44 16.50 15.83
N ARG A 518 5.52 16.02 14.59
CA ARG A 518 6.44 16.47 13.55
C ARG A 518 5.70 17.20 12.43
N SER A 519 6.17 18.39 12.08
CA SER A 519 5.49 19.25 11.09
C SER A 519 5.54 18.65 9.68
N GLU A 520 6.59 17.87 9.42
CA GLU A 520 6.93 17.22 8.15
C GLU A 520 5.95 16.11 7.81
N TYR A 521 5.40 15.44 8.82
CA TYR A 521 4.49 14.30 8.65
C TYR A 521 3.26 14.65 7.80
N LEU A 522 2.73 15.86 7.94
CA LEU A 522 1.52 16.30 7.24
C LEU A 522 1.80 17.10 5.97
N LYS A 523 3.06 17.45 5.68
CA LYS A 523 3.44 18.24 4.49
C LYS A 523 2.92 17.62 3.19
N PRO A 524 3.07 16.30 2.91
CA PRO A 524 2.62 15.72 1.64
C PRO A 524 1.10 15.77 1.44
N TRP A 525 0.33 15.93 2.51
CA TRP A 525 -1.12 16.09 2.45
C TRP A 525 -1.53 17.54 2.17
N GLY A 526 -0.62 18.51 2.36
CA GLY A 526 -0.91 19.94 2.25
C GLY A 526 -1.97 20.40 3.26
N LEU A 527 -1.96 19.79 4.45
CA LEU A 527 -2.94 20.04 5.51
C LEU A 527 -2.23 20.49 6.79
N ASP A 528 -2.82 21.47 7.47
CA ASP A 528 -2.44 21.85 8.83
C ASP A 528 -3.17 21.00 9.88
N TRP A 529 -2.51 20.73 11.01
CA TRP A 529 -3.08 19.88 12.06
C TRP A 529 -4.33 20.46 12.70
N LYS A 530 -4.39 21.78 12.94
CA LYS A 530 -5.60 22.41 13.51
C LYS A 530 -6.78 22.25 12.57
N GLN A 531 -6.53 22.38 11.28
CA GLN A 531 -7.53 22.17 10.24
C GLN A 531 -8.00 20.71 10.21
N ILE A 532 -7.09 19.73 10.26
CA ILE A 532 -7.45 18.31 10.31
C ILE A 532 -8.34 18.02 11.51
N ARG A 533 -7.95 18.47 12.70
CA ARG A 533 -8.76 18.26 13.92
C ARG A 533 -10.16 18.84 13.79
N PHE A 534 -10.28 20.08 13.31
CA PHE A 534 -11.58 20.72 13.09
C PHE A 534 -12.46 19.93 12.11
N LEU A 535 -11.91 19.52 10.96
CA LEU A 535 -12.63 18.77 9.95
C LEU A 535 -13.03 17.37 10.44
N LEU A 536 -12.13 16.66 11.13
CA LEU A 536 -12.44 15.36 11.73
C LEU A 536 -13.57 15.45 12.75
N SER A 537 -13.52 16.44 13.65
CA SER A 537 -14.59 16.65 14.63
C SER A 537 -15.93 16.97 13.94
N ASN A 538 -15.94 17.81 12.91
CA ASN A 538 -17.16 18.15 12.18
C ASN A 538 -17.75 16.94 11.43
N LEU A 539 -16.91 16.17 10.74
CA LEU A 539 -17.32 14.97 10.02
C LEU A 539 -17.83 13.90 10.99
N SER A 540 -17.19 13.76 12.16
CA SER A 540 -17.61 12.83 13.21
C SER A 540 -18.95 13.23 13.82
N ASN A 541 -19.15 14.51 14.12
CA ASN A 541 -20.42 15.02 14.68
C ASN A 541 -21.61 14.87 13.74
N ARG A 542 -21.35 14.70 12.44
CA ARG A 542 -22.36 14.48 11.38
C ARG A 542 -22.49 13.01 10.98
N ASP A 543 -21.84 12.10 11.71
CA ASP A 543 -21.78 10.66 11.42
C ASP A 543 -21.31 10.31 10.00
N VAL A 544 -20.48 11.18 9.40
CA VAL A 544 -19.84 10.93 8.10
C VAL A 544 -18.64 10.02 8.27
N ILE A 545 -17.97 10.10 9.41
CA ILE A 545 -16.84 9.25 9.78
C ILE A 545 -16.97 8.84 11.24
N GLN A 546 -16.67 7.58 11.54
CA GLN A 546 -16.44 7.14 12.91
C GLN A 546 -14.93 7.02 13.15
N LEU A 547 -14.45 7.61 14.24
CA LEU A 547 -13.05 7.59 14.61
C LEU A 547 -12.82 6.58 15.74
N PHE A 548 -11.70 5.87 15.68
CA PHE A 548 -11.27 4.93 16.71
C PHE A 548 -9.74 4.84 16.71
N TYR A 549 -9.18 4.35 17.81
CA TYR A 549 -7.75 4.12 17.98
C TYR A 549 -7.41 2.66 17.67
N GLU A 550 -6.28 2.47 16.97
CA GLU A 550 -5.74 1.15 16.63
C GLU A 550 -4.22 1.14 16.84
N VAL A 551 -3.68 -0.05 17.09
CA VAL A 551 -2.25 -0.36 17.08
C VAL A 551 -1.98 -1.53 16.14
N SER A 552 -0.79 -1.56 15.54
CA SER A 552 -0.41 -2.59 14.59
C SER A 552 0.23 -3.78 15.31
N ASP A 553 -0.38 -4.97 15.22
CA ASP A 553 0.25 -6.23 15.61
C ASP A 553 0.69 -7.00 14.36
N GLN A 554 2.00 -7.17 14.18
CA GLN A 554 2.56 -7.93 13.05
C GLN A 554 2.44 -9.45 13.22
N LYS A 555 2.02 -9.95 14.39
CA LYS A 555 1.83 -11.38 14.66
C LYS A 555 0.47 -11.91 14.18
N LEU A 556 -0.47 -11.01 13.89
CA LEU A 556 -1.78 -11.38 13.36
C LEU A 556 -1.69 -11.64 11.85
N ILE A 557 -2.24 -12.78 11.43
CA ILE A 557 -2.36 -13.19 10.04
C ILE A 557 -3.72 -12.82 9.46
N SER A 558 -3.78 -12.65 8.14
CA SER A 558 -5.04 -12.34 7.45
C SER A 558 -5.78 -13.62 7.02
N LEU A 559 -7.10 -13.63 7.18
CA LEU A 559 -7.99 -14.68 6.70
C LEU A 559 -9.20 -14.05 6.00
N ALA A 560 -9.54 -14.56 4.81
CA ALA A 560 -10.73 -14.20 4.07
C ALA A 560 -11.78 -15.30 4.21
N THR A 561 -12.94 -15.01 4.78
CA THR A 561 -14.05 -15.95 4.90
C THR A 561 -15.17 -15.54 3.95
N ILE A 562 -15.43 -16.34 2.92
CA ILE A 562 -16.49 -16.14 1.94
C ILE A 562 -17.65 -17.05 2.32
N ILE A 563 -18.85 -16.48 2.48
CA ILE A 563 -20.02 -17.16 3.02
C ILE A 563 -21.18 -16.99 2.05
N GLN A 564 -21.91 -18.06 1.77
CA GLN A 564 -23.17 -18.04 1.04
C GLN A 564 -24.20 -18.98 1.69
N GLY A 565 -25.45 -18.55 1.81
CA GLY A 565 -26.55 -19.39 2.32
C GLY A 565 -27.71 -18.59 2.91
N PRO A 566 -28.51 -19.16 3.83
CA PRO A 566 -29.65 -18.49 4.43
C PRO A 566 -29.26 -17.18 5.14
N PRO A 567 -29.94 -16.04 4.86
CA PRO A 567 -29.52 -14.73 5.37
C PRO A 567 -29.30 -14.65 6.88
N GLU A 568 -30.23 -15.20 7.67
CA GLU A 568 -30.18 -15.19 9.14
C GLU A 568 -28.89 -15.84 9.70
N ARG A 569 -28.42 -16.92 9.06
CA ARG A 569 -27.22 -17.67 9.47
C ARG A 569 -25.94 -17.00 8.99
N VAL A 570 -25.95 -16.46 7.76
CA VAL A 570 -24.85 -15.63 7.24
C VAL A 570 -24.60 -14.45 8.19
N LEU A 571 -25.66 -13.75 8.56
CA LEU A 571 -25.63 -12.62 9.48
C LEU A 571 -25.14 -13.04 10.88
N SER A 572 -25.59 -14.19 11.39
CA SER A 572 -25.11 -14.73 12.67
C SER A 572 -23.58 -14.92 12.69
N LEU A 573 -23.03 -15.59 11.68
CA LEU A 573 -21.58 -15.79 11.55
C LEU A 573 -20.83 -14.45 11.38
N CYS A 574 -21.37 -13.53 10.58
CA CYS A 574 -20.79 -12.19 10.44
C CYS A 574 -20.72 -11.45 11.78
N SER A 575 -21.80 -11.49 12.57
CA SER A 575 -21.86 -10.87 13.90
C SER A 575 -20.83 -11.48 14.83
N SER A 576 -20.69 -12.81 14.83
CA SER A 576 -19.76 -13.54 15.68
C SER A 576 -18.31 -13.21 15.33
N MET A 577 -17.97 -13.20 14.03
CA MET A 577 -16.64 -12.81 13.56
C MET A 577 -16.31 -11.35 13.89
N LEU A 578 -17.28 -10.44 13.74
CA LEU A 578 -17.10 -9.02 14.11
C LEU A 578 -16.86 -8.81 15.60
N GLU A 579 -17.37 -9.69 16.46
CA GLU A 579 -17.26 -9.60 17.92
C GLU A 579 -16.02 -10.30 18.47
N TYR A 580 -15.71 -11.49 17.94
CA TYR A 580 -14.78 -12.42 18.56
C TYR A 580 -13.44 -12.56 17.84
N THR A 581 -13.13 -11.67 16.90
CA THR A 581 -11.81 -11.60 16.28
C THR A 581 -11.13 -10.25 16.55
N PRO A 582 -9.78 -10.19 16.58
CA PRO A 582 -9.04 -8.95 16.84
C PRO A 582 -9.42 -7.82 15.88
N THR A 583 -9.48 -8.11 14.59
CA THR A 583 -10.01 -7.17 13.58
C THR A 583 -10.81 -7.92 12.53
N THR A 584 -11.94 -7.35 12.11
CA THR A 584 -12.76 -7.88 11.01
C THR A 584 -13.32 -6.75 10.17
N LEU A 585 -13.20 -6.86 8.85
CA LEU A 585 -13.99 -6.13 7.87
C LEU A 585 -15.08 -7.06 7.35
N ALA A 586 -16.34 -6.75 7.62
CA ALA A 586 -17.48 -7.51 7.12
C ALA A 586 -18.16 -6.78 5.97
N MET A 587 -18.36 -7.46 4.84
CA MET A 587 -19.04 -6.96 3.65
C MET A 587 -20.23 -7.85 3.35
N ILE A 588 -21.44 -7.32 3.52
CA ILE A 588 -22.70 -8.08 3.42
C ILE A 588 -23.44 -7.67 2.15
N GLY A 589 -23.81 -8.66 1.33
CA GLY A 589 -24.54 -8.44 0.09
C GLY A 589 -25.93 -7.87 0.30
N GLU A 590 -26.52 -7.30 -0.74
CA GLU A 590 -27.84 -6.65 -0.69
C GLU A 590 -28.96 -7.55 -0.11
N ARG A 591 -28.93 -8.84 -0.46
CA ARG A 591 -29.89 -9.85 0.01
C ARG A 591 -29.50 -10.52 1.33
N SER A 592 -28.33 -10.17 1.88
CA SER A 592 -27.73 -10.79 3.07
C SER A 592 -27.50 -12.30 2.98
N ASP A 593 -27.68 -12.92 1.81
CA ASP A 593 -27.44 -14.33 1.51
C ASP A 593 -25.97 -14.64 1.17
N GLN A 594 -25.15 -13.60 1.04
CA GLN A 594 -23.73 -13.66 0.76
C GLN A 594 -22.98 -12.64 1.61
N ALA A 595 -21.81 -13.02 2.10
CA ALA A 595 -20.90 -12.11 2.81
C ALA A 595 -19.44 -12.48 2.55
N VAL A 596 -18.58 -11.47 2.62
CA VAL A 596 -17.13 -11.64 2.63
C VAL A 596 -16.58 -10.96 3.87
N LEU A 597 -15.82 -11.70 4.66
CA LEU A 597 -15.15 -11.22 5.86
C LEU A 597 -13.65 -11.23 5.62
N LEU A 598 -12.96 -10.13 5.92
CA LEU A 598 -11.50 -10.08 6.00
C LEU A 598 -11.10 -9.86 7.45
N THR A 599 -10.48 -10.86 8.06
CA THR A 599 -10.12 -10.82 9.48
C THR A 599 -8.61 -10.85 9.65
N ARG A 600 -8.11 -10.24 10.73
CA ARG A 600 -6.76 -10.52 11.24
C ARG A 600 -6.87 -11.20 12.59
N ILE A 601 -6.29 -12.40 12.70
CA ILE A 601 -6.40 -13.31 13.85
C ILE A 601 -5.05 -13.99 14.09
N PRO A 602 -4.79 -14.56 15.28
CA PRO A 602 -3.59 -15.37 15.50
C PRO A 602 -3.65 -16.66 14.67
N GLU A 603 -2.48 -17.28 14.47
CA GLU A 603 -2.33 -18.44 13.57
C GLU A 603 -3.17 -19.66 13.97
N THR A 604 -3.09 -20.08 15.24
CA THR A 604 -3.81 -21.26 15.72
C THR A 604 -5.34 -21.11 15.61
N PRO A 605 -5.98 -20.02 16.10
CA PRO A 605 -7.40 -19.79 15.87
C PRO A 605 -7.80 -19.76 14.39
N ALA A 606 -6.96 -19.21 13.52
CA ALA A 606 -7.27 -19.18 12.09
C ALA A 606 -7.31 -20.57 11.47
N TYR A 607 -6.38 -21.45 11.87
CA TYR A 607 -6.36 -22.83 11.42
C TYR A 607 -7.62 -23.58 11.87
N GLU A 608 -8.03 -23.44 13.13
CA GLU A 608 -9.26 -24.03 13.66
C GLU A 608 -10.50 -23.54 12.90
N ILE A 609 -10.63 -22.23 12.74
CA ILE A 609 -11.74 -21.61 11.99
C ILE A 609 -11.75 -22.10 10.54
N ALA A 610 -10.59 -22.11 9.87
CA ALA A 610 -10.49 -22.49 8.47
C ALA A 610 -10.75 -23.98 8.22
N SER A 611 -10.41 -24.85 9.17
CA SER A 611 -10.62 -26.29 9.07
C SER A 611 -12.04 -26.73 9.42
N GLN A 612 -12.70 -26.06 10.37
CA GLN A 612 -14.01 -26.50 10.89
C GLN A 612 -15.20 -25.81 10.21
N LEU A 613 -15.13 -24.50 9.93
CA LEU A 613 -16.27 -23.75 9.37
C LEU A 613 -16.78 -24.32 8.05
N PRO A 614 -15.94 -24.70 7.06
CA PRO A 614 -16.45 -25.24 5.80
C PRO A 614 -17.26 -26.52 5.99
N THR A 615 -16.77 -27.44 6.81
CA THR A 615 -17.40 -28.75 7.06
C THR A 615 -18.72 -28.59 7.81
N GLN A 616 -18.71 -27.87 8.94
CA GLN A 616 -19.93 -27.69 9.75
C GLN A 616 -20.93 -26.73 9.07
N GLY A 617 -20.43 -25.77 8.28
CA GLY A 617 -21.27 -24.87 7.50
C GLY A 617 -22.20 -25.61 6.53
N LEU A 618 -21.68 -26.64 5.85
CA LEU A 618 -22.46 -27.43 4.90
C LEU A 618 -23.66 -28.12 5.56
N GLU A 619 -23.49 -28.66 6.77
CA GLU A 619 -24.56 -29.26 7.56
C GLU A 619 -25.65 -28.24 7.92
N GLN A 620 -25.30 -26.96 7.98
CA GLN A 620 -26.20 -25.84 8.24
C GLN A 620 -26.63 -25.09 6.97
N GLY A 621 -26.46 -25.66 5.78
CA GLY A 621 -26.87 -25.04 4.52
C GLY A 621 -26.06 -23.79 4.15
N LEU A 622 -24.86 -23.62 4.72
CA LEU A 622 -23.91 -22.58 4.38
C LEU A 622 -22.79 -23.17 3.52
N THR A 623 -22.43 -22.47 2.44
CA THR A 623 -21.17 -22.69 1.74
C THR A 623 -20.15 -21.69 2.25
N ILE A 624 -19.12 -22.18 2.95
CA ILE A 624 -18.06 -21.34 3.53
C ILE A 624 -16.72 -21.71 2.90
N ARG A 625 -15.94 -20.70 2.51
CA ARG A 625 -14.55 -20.85 2.05
C ARG A 625 -13.63 -19.94 2.83
N CYS A 626 -12.52 -20.49 3.32
CA CYS A 626 -11.52 -19.76 4.10
C CYS A 626 -10.22 -19.61 3.29
N LEU A 627 -10.09 -18.45 2.65
CA LEU A 627 -8.99 -17.93 1.83
C LEU A 627 -7.83 -17.34 2.65
N ARG A 628 -6.55 -17.63 2.38
CA ARG A 628 -5.45 -16.72 2.81
C ARG A 628 -5.26 -15.60 1.78
N PRO A 629 -5.32 -14.31 2.16
CA PRO A 629 -4.84 -13.23 1.31
C PRO A 629 -3.33 -13.37 1.09
N THR A 630 -2.88 -13.41 -0.16
CA THR A 630 -1.46 -13.63 -0.52
C THR A 630 -0.81 -12.43 -1.18
N LYS A 631 -1.59 -11.57 -1.84
CA LYS A 631 -1.16 -10.24 -2.31
C LYS A 631 -2.21 -9.21 -1.94
N TYR A 632 -1.80 -8.02 -1.54
CA TYR A 632 -2.71 -6.93 -1.19
C TYR A 632 -2.22 -5.61 -1.78
N GLN A 633 -3.10 -4.89 -2.47
CA GLN A 633 -2.86 -3.55 -2.97
C GLN A 633 -4.02 -2.66 -2.55
N SER A 634 -3.70 -1.56 -1.87
CA SER A 634 -4.69 -0.54 -1.49
C SER A 634 -4.57 0.69 -2.37
N TYR A 635 -5.69 1.37 -2.60
CA TYR A 635 -5.80 2.63 -3.31
C TYR A 635 -6.61 3.65 -2.50
N SER A 636 -6.60 3.49 -1.16
CA SER A 636 -7.38 4.30 -0.22
C SER A 636 -6.80 5.68 0.08
N HIS A 637 -5.49 5.89 -0.12
CA HIS A 637 -4.79 7.13 0.25
C HIS A 637 -5.30 8.38 -0.49
N ASN A 638 -6.02 8.24 -1.60
CA ASN A 638 -6.63 9.35 -2.34
C ASN A 638 -8.02 9.03 -2.90
N LEU A 639 -8.73 8.04 -2.34
CA LEU A 639 -9.96 7.52 -2.91
C LEU A 639 -11.04 8.61 -3.06
N TYR A 640 -11.35 9.34 -2.00
CA TYR A 640 -12.40 10.37 -2.03
C TYR A 640 -11.95 11.58 -2.83
N GLN A 641 -10.68 11.97 -2.74
CA GLN A 641 -10.14 13.06 -3.57
C GLN A 641 -10.24 12.75 -5.07
N ARG A 642 -9.90 11.53 -5.46
CA ARG A 642 -9.90 11.08 -6.86
C ARG A 642 -11.32 10.97 -7.43
N LEU A 643 -12.29 10.61 -6.60
CA LEU A 643 -13.69 10.46 -7.01
C LEU A 643 -14.49 11.77 -6.94
N LEU A 644 -14.04 12.77 -6.20
CA LEU A 644 -14.77 14.03 -6.05
C LEU A 644 -14.48 14.96 -7.26
N ARG A 645 -15.53 15.30 -8.00
CA ARG A 645 -15.47 16.26 -9.10
C ARG A 645 -15.41 17.70 -8.58
N GLU A 646 -14.97 18.63 -9.44
CA GLU A 646 -14.90 20.07 -9.10
C GLU A 646 -16.27 20.66 -8.74
N ASP A 647 -17.34 20.16 -9.36
CA ASP A 647 -18.71 20.52 -9.05
C ASP A 647 -19.22 19.86 -7.75
N GLY A 648 -18.38 19.16 -7.00
CA GLY A 648 -18.71 18.48 -5.75
C GLY A 648 -19.63 17.27 -5.89
N THR A 649 -19.83 16.76 -7.10
CA THR A 649 -20.47 15.46 -7.35
C THR A 649 -19.44 14.34 -7.38
N TRP A 650 -19.93 13.10 -7.33
CA TRP A 650 -19.07 11.92 -7.39
C TRP A 650 -18.89 11.45 -8.82
N ASP A 651 -17.68 11.01 -9.15
CA ASP A 651 -17.37 10.42 -10.44
C ASP A 651 -18.19 9.13 -10.65
N ASP A 652 -18.88 9.07 -11.79
CA ASP A 652 -19.71 7.95 -12.23
C ASP A 652 -19.19 7.31 -13.53
N ASP A 653 -17.99 7.69 -13.96
CA ASP A 653 -17.35 7.15 -15.15
C ASP A 653 -16.81 5.73 -14.92
N VAL A 654 -17.58 4.75 -15.40
CA VAL A 654 -17.23 3.32 -15.38
C VAL A 654 -16.86 2.79 -16.76
N SER A 655 -16.46 3.67 -17.70
CA SER A 655 -16.06 3.32 -19.06
C SER A 655 -14.99 2.23 -19.11
N ALA A 656 -13.97 2.30 -18.25
CA ALA A 656 -12.93 1.29 -18.15
C ALA A 656 -13.49 -0.12 -17.80
N PHE A 657 -14.40 -0.24 -16.82
CA PHE A 657 -15.06 -1.53 -16.54
C PHE A 657 -15.85 -2.07 -17.74
N LEU A 658 -16.57 -1.19 -18.43
CA LEU A 658 -17.36 -1.56 -19.59
C LEU A 658 -16.46 -2.02 -20.75
N SER A 659 -15.34 -1.33 -20.97
CA SER A 659 -14.34 -1.68 -21.97
C SER A 659 -13.71 -3.04 -21.68
N GLN A 660 -13.30 -3.27 -20.44
CA GLN A 660 -12.67 -4.53 -20.02
C GLN A 660 -13.62 -5.72 -20.22
N ALA A 661 -14.89 -5.58 -19.84
CA ALA A 661 -15.89 -6.63 -20.01
C ALA A 661 -16.22 -6.93 -21.47
N ARG A 662 -16.19 -5.93 -22.35
CA ARG A 662 -16.34 -6.13 -23.80
C ARG A 662 -15.16 -6.90 -24.39
N SER A 663 -13.93 -6.53 -24.00
CA SER A 663 -12.72 -7.23 -24.45
C SER A 663 -12.78 -8.72 -24.12
N LYS A 664 -13.13 -9.06 -22.87
CA LYS A 664 -13.28 -10.46 -22.46
C LYS A 664 -14.34 -11.23 -23.25
N ARG A 665 -15.50 -10.60 -23.52
CA ARG A 665 -16.56 -11.26 -24.32
C ARG A 665 -16.11 -11.57 -25.73
N ARG A 666 -15.32 -10.68 -26.33
CA ARG A 666 -14.75 -10.86 -27.67
C ARG A 666 -13.75 -12.02 -27.69
N GLU A 667 -12.82 -12.06 -26.72
CA GLU A 667 -11.88 -13.20 -26.59
C GLU A 667 -12.61 -14.53 -26.39
N LEU A 668 -13.64 -14.58 -25.54
CA LEU A 668 -14.44 -15.80 -25.34
C LEU A 668 -15.25 -16.19 -26.58
N SER A 669 -15.65 -15.24 -27.44
CA SER A 669 -16.32 -15.57 -28.70
C SER A 669 -15.34 -16.05 -29.77
N GLU A 670 -14.11 -15.51 -29.78
CA GLU A 670 -13.06 -15.89 -30.72
C GLU A 670 -12.38 -17.21 -30.31
N SER A 671 -12.37 -17.58 -29.01
CA SER A 671 -11.85 -18.88 -28.55
C SER A 671 -12.85 -20.04 -28.70
N ASN A 672 -14.12 -19.73 -28.92
CA ASN A 672 -15.21 -20.71 -29.10
C ASN A 672 -15.70 -20.79 -30.58
N ALA A 673 -15.09 -20.01 -31.46
CA ALA A 673 -15.25 -20.06 -32.92
C ALA A 673 -14.02 -20.77 -33.52
#